data_AF-A0A4S4MY39-F1
#
_entry.id   AF-A0A4S4MY39-F1
#
_cell.length_a   1.000
_cell.length_b   1.000
_cell.length_c   1.000
_cell.angle_alpha   90.00
_cell.angle_beta   90.00
_cell.angle_gamma   90.00
#
_symmetry.space_group_name_H-M   'P 1'
#
loop_
_entity.id
_entity.type
_entity.pdbx_description
1 polymer ?
#
loop_
_entity_poly.entity_id
_entity_poly.type
_entity_poly.pdbx_seq_one_letter_code
_entity_poly.pdbx_strand_id
1 'polypeptide(L)'
;MFTEPSAHEVPADAPHEFELHDLVFGRTVTPVPNKNKIPVDGGLGFEYAEHCFIGDAIKLTLANGEKVAASDHKLHLISGLDLTYGQINGLAGDFYGTTDAISDGKNLQDQSARFVRAYKTLAEGGPRLPKEALEILKLLKTEVDAVNNALAHHMDPSVAYSQLPDLTKSFEWQTTGRPKGVPSYLNLAHNNWDHFGADAHTSYKAGHTAAIQRAVEGDLEGAYAMNAFADHFLEDSFSAGHLRTPRRLLHGSINLGADLCAKYMHDEDNAIGLSVKNLAGQSWTMYGDKRALDGADQDNKLICVDAVQASADEVYRAYQSKSAPSADQFLALTLVPTLESARAQTQILADLFTLDKKRRRELLKRRIRDYKGPWQWTYLTTAAECYTSGLWDYPITLDPKKILPWSSVAVVTSQTGQAQIFYQKPGGGIVQNERLEGSWTNQSSSDPLVKAALFSPLAALSFNVSDGKEVRLYYLNQQYILQEYILSKSKGVWYTGSLGSMNIQAAPNTSFAAVHHGRQGDGLYIRVYYQEPISRHIQELCHDGQHWSKGSLIPCTALYGTRLAATVSTEATAVEPRLRLYYQTNDLSIKDCRYESGEWVPGELNAPRAPGWTPISAFCSSSKAEPLHKTHVYWRDVSNDLVETVSSGDDRWGPVTKLEGTGQTAPGTQFAVASWSDDEHLRIYYQGSNDSILEACQDSPQTSWYEGDTVAHGIDAADE
;
A
#
# COMPACT_ATOMS: atom_id res chain seq x y z
N MET A 1 53.33 13.32 56.32
CA MET A 1 52.38 12.98 55.23
C MET A 1 51.01 12.95 55.88
N PHE A 2 50.18 13.94 55.55
CA PHE A 2 48.96 14.24 56.30
C PHE A 2 47.85 13.24 55.98
N THR A 3 47.27 12.70 57.05
CA THR A 3 46.01 11.95 57.10
C THR A 3 44.85 12.92 57.34
N GLU A 4 43.71 12.74 56.66
CA GLU A 4 42.36 13.00 57.17
C GLU A 4 41.29 12.32 56.27
N PRO A 5 40.05 12.11 56.77
CA PRO A 5 39.24 10.90 56.51
C PRO A 5 37.90 11.12 55.77
N SER A 6 37.26 9.98 55.49
CA SER A 6 35.97 9.67 54.85
C SER A 6 34.88 10.76 54.74
N ALA A 7 34.27 10.83 53.55
CA ALA A 7 32.92 11.33 53.33
C ALA A 7 32.13 10.34 52.45
N HIS A 8 30.83 10.26 52.72
CA HIS A 8 29.82 9.37 52.18
C HIS A 8 29.69 9.40 50.64
N GLU A 9 29.59 8.22 50.00
CA GLU A 9 29.10 8.08 48.63
C GLU A 9 27.61 7.73 48.63
N VAL A 10 26.85 8.52 47.85
CA VAL A 10 25.47 8.30 47.43
C VAL A 10 25.50 7.37 46.20
N PRO A 11 24.67 6.31 46.10
CA PRO A 11 24.66 5.48 44.90
C PRO A 11 24.04 6.25 43.73
N ALA A 12 24.71 6.21 42.58
CA ALA A 12 24.15 6.59 41.29
C ALA A 12 23.18 5.49 40.83
N ASP A 13 21.89 5.82 40.76
CA ASP A 13 20.91 4.98 40.06
C ASP A 13 21.16 5.05 38.55
N ALA A 14 21.23 3.86 37.95
CA ALA A 14 21.46 3.59 36.54
C ALA A 14 20.26 3.99 35.67
N PRO A 15 20.46 4.25 34.36
CA PRO A 15 19.38 4.55 33.43
C PRO A 15 18.51 3.30 33.21
N HIS A 16 17.20 3.45 33.35
CA HIS A 16 16.23 2.43 33.00
C HIS A 16 16.25 2.17 31.49
N GLU A 17 16.74 0.99 31.09
CA GLU A 17 16.50 0.40 29.77
C GLU A 17 14.98 0.20 29.59
N PHE A 18 14.43 0.77 28.52
CA PHE A 18 13.10 0.44 28.03
C PHE A 18 13.18 -0.90 27.29
N GLU A 19 12.63 -1.97 27.88
CA GLU A 19 12.46 -3.25 27.20
C GLU A 19 11.29 -3.18 26.20
N LEU A 20 11.58 -3.55 24.95
CA LEU A 20 10.72 -3.44 23.77
C LEU A 20 9.62 -4.52 23.68
N HIS A 21 9.21 -5.14 24.79
CA HIS A 21 8.41 -6.38 24.77
C HIS A 21 6.95 -6.27 25.25
N ASP A 22 6.43 -5.08 25.57
CA ASP A 22 5.06 -4.90 26.09
C ASP A 22 4.13 -4.03 25.22
N LEU A 23 4.04 -4.32 23.91
CA LEU A 23 2.89 -3.88 23.10
C LEU A 23 1.88 -5.03 22.96
N VAL A 24 1.07 -5.19 24.01
CA VAL A 24 -0.12 -6.05 24.00
C VAL A 24 -1.27 -5.26 23.35
N PHE A 25 -1.69 -5.62 22.13
CA PHE A 25 -3.01 -5.22 21.62
C PHE A 25 -3.69 -6.36 20.84
N GLY A 26 -4.47 -7.14 21.60
CA GLY A 26 -5.53 -7.97 21.06
C GLY A 26 -6.88 -7.28 21.22
N ARG A 27 -7.56 -7.00 20.11
CA ARG A 27 -9.02 -7.21 19.96
C ARG A 27 -9.34 -7.55 18.49
N THR A 28 -9.82 -8.77 18.31
CA THR A 28 -10.35 -9.35 17.08
C THR A 28 -11.64 -8.64 16.68
N VAL A 29 -11.78 -8.21 15.41
CA VAL A 29 -13.08 -7.90 14.82
C VAL A 29 -13.19 -8.51 13.43
N THR A 30 -14.27 -9.27 13.24
CA THR A 30 -14.63 -10.02 12.03
C THR A 30 -14.95 -9.08 10.86
N PRO A 31 -14.46 -9.33 9.64
CA PRO A 31 -14.79 -8.49 8.49
C PRO A 31 -16.25 -8.66 8.02
N VAL A 32 -16.88 -7.55 7.62
CA VAL A 32 -18.19 -7.54 6.94
C VAL A 32 -17.97 -7.20 5.45
N PRO A 33 -18.60 -7.90 4.49
CA PRO A 33 -18.41 -7.64 3.06
C PRO A 33 -19.16 -6.37 2.61
N ASN A 34 -18.50 -5.48 1.87
CA ASN A 34 -19.16 -4.33 1.25
C ASN A 34 -19.67 -4.68 -0.16
N LYS A 35 -20.89 -4.25 -0.49
CA LYS A 35 -21.57 -4.52 -1.77
C LYS A 35 -21.85 -3.22 -2.54
N ASN A 36 -21.44 -3.22 -3.81
CA ASN A 36 -21.97 -2.50 -4.99
C ASN A 36 -21.30 -1.20 -5.50
N LYS A 37 -20.86 -1.33 -6.77
CA LYS A 37 -20.83 -0.45 -7.97
C LYS A 37 -19.94 0.81 -8.02
N ILE A 38 -19.48 1.00 -9.26
CA ILE A 38 -18.20 1.58 -9.74
C ILE A 38 -18.11 3.11 -9.62
N PRO A 39 -16.91 3.65 -9.38
CA PRO A 39 -16.49 4.93 -9.95
C PRO A 39 -15.15 4.92 -10.69
N VAL A 40 -14.99 5.95 -11.54
CA VAL A 40 -13.84 6.28 -12.39
C VAL A 40 -12.84 7.14 -11.61
N ASP A 41 -11.55 6.94 -11.94
CA ASP A 41 -10.31 7.55 -11.41
C ASP A 41 -10.34 9.06 -11.16
N GLY A 42 -9.67 9.45 -10.06
CA GLY A 42 -8.99 10.75 -9.90
C GLY A 42 -9.72 11.82 -9.08
N GLY A 43 -9.99 11.58 -7.79
CA GLY A 43 -10.45 12.59 -6.83
C GLY A 43 -9.35 13.19 -5.95
N LEU A 44 -9.61 14.40 -5.42
CA LEU A 44 -8.88 14.98 -4.27
C LEU A 44 -9.25 14.15 -3.03
N GLY A 45 -8.28 13.42 -2.47
CA GLY A 45 -8.42 12.59 -1.27
C GLY A 45 -7.67 13.23 -0.08
N PHE A 46 -8.13 12.99 1.14
CA PHE A 46 -7.41 13.27 2.39
C PHE A 46 -7.14 11.96 3.15
N GLU A 47 -6.05 11.89 3.91
CA GLU A 47 -5.54 10.64 4.52
C GLU A 47 -5.90 10.53 6.02
N TYR A 48 -7.16 10.17 6.29
CA TYR A 48 -7.70 10.07 7.64
C TYR A 48 -6.92 9.14 8.58
N ALA A 49 -6.49 7.96 8.10
CA ALA A 49 -5.94 6.94 9.01
C ALA A 49 -4.61 7.39 9.64
N GLU A 50 -3.83 8.22 8.96
CA GLU A 50 -2.56 8.75 9.46
C GLU A 50 -2.82 9.76 10.59
N HIS A 51 -3.71 10.73 10.38
CA HIS A 51 -4.15 11.68 11.42
C HIS A 51 -4.74 10.99 12.64
N CYS A 52 -5.63 10.02 12.40
CA CYS A 52 -6.25 9.26 13.48
C CYS A 52 -5.21 8.48 14.28
N PHE A 53 -4.24 7.86 13.61
CA PHE A 53 -3.17 7.11 14.26
C PHE A 53 -2.28 8.01 15.12
N ILE A 54 -1.82 9.14 14.58
CA ILE A 54 -0.90 10.06 15.28
C ILE A 54 -1.60 10.66 16.50
N GLY A 55 -2.83 11.17 16.34
CA GLY A 55 -3.59 11.74 17.44
C GLY A 55 -3.93 10.73 18.54
N ASP A 56 -4.15 9.46 18.20
CA ASP A 56 -4.43 8.40 19.19
C ASP A 56 -3.17 7.82 19.85
N ALA A 57 -1.97 8.11 19.31
CA ALA A 57 -0.69 7.65 19.86
C ALA A 57 -0.23 8.42 21.11
N ILE A 58 -0.82 9.59 21.40
CA ILE A 58 -0.44 10.43 22.54
C ILE A 58 -1.11 10.00 23.84
N LYS A 59 -0.67 10.59 24.95
CA LYS A 59 -1.32 10.48 26.27
C LYS A 59 -1.94 11.81 26.68
N LEU A 60 -3.18 11.76 27.14
CA LEU A 60 -3.87 12.91 27.73
C LEU A 60 -3.70 12.88 29.25
N THR A 61 -3.52 14.05 29.86
CA THR A 61 -3.51 14.18 31.32
C THR A 61 -4.86 14.71 31.77
N LEU A 62 -5.59 13.92 32.54
CA LEU A 62 -6.92 14.24 33.04
C LEU A 62 -6.86 15.25 34.18
N ALA A 63 -8.01 15.85 34.54
CA ALA A 63 -8.08 16.87 35.59
C ALA A 63 -7.61 16.38 36.97
N ASN A 64 -7.67 15.07 37.23
CA ASN A 64 -7.16 14.42 38.44
C ASN A 64 -5.64 14.16 38.40
N GLY A 65 -4.96 14.49 37.29
CA GLY A 65 -3.53 14.25 37.06
C GLY A 65 -3.20 12.87 36.49
N GLU A 66 -4.18 12.01 36.27
CA GLU A 66 -4.00 10.69 35.65
C GLU A 66 -3.65 10.82 34.17
N LYS A 67 -2.73 10.00 33.67
CA LYS A 67 -2.39 9.93 32.25
C LYS A 67 -3.07 8.73 31.61
N VAL A 68 -3.84 8.98 30.55
CA VAL A 68 -4.56 7.94 29.79
C VAL A 68 -4.14 7.99 28.32
N ALA A 69 -4.18 6.84 27.63
CA ALA A 69 -3.99 6.84 26.18
C ALA A 69 -5.15 7.58 25.50
N ALA A 70 -4.85 8.42 24.51
CA ALA A 70 -5.87 9.18 23.79
C ALA A 70 -6.86 8.26 23.03
N SER A 71 -6.38 7.10 22.56
CA SER A 71 -7.19 6.04 21.95
C SER A 71 -8.26 5.45 22.87
N ASP A 72 -8.01 5.43 24.18
CA ASP A 72 -8.89 4.85 25.20
C ASP A 72 -9.79 5.89 25.88
N HIS A 73 -9.59 7.18 25.59
CA HIS A 73 -10.35 8.28 26.18
C HIS A 73 -11.24 8.97 25.15
N LYS A 74 -12.56 8.92 25.37
CA LYS A 74 -13.53 9.63 24.53
C LYS A 74 -13.76 11.03 25.08
N LEU A 75 -13.65 12.03 24.20
CA LEU A 75 -13.95 13.42 24.45
C LEU A 75 -15.41 13.69 24.09
N HIS A 76 -16.18 14.18 25.05
CA HIS A 76 -17.60 14.47 24.89
C HIS A 76 -17.83 15.82 24.21
N LEU A 77 -18.36 15.82 22.98
CA LEU A 77 -18.71 17.03 22.24
C LEU A 77 -20.14 17.50 22.58
N ILE A 78 -20.39 18.81 22.43
CA ILE A 78 -21.70 19.44 22.70
C ILE A 78 -22.82 18.82 21.84
N SER A 79 -22.48 18.35 20.63
CA SER A 79 -23.38 17.64 19.72
C SER A 79 -23.85 16.27 20.23
N GLY A 80 -23.26 15.75 21.32
CA GLY A 80 -23.50 14.40 21.83
C GLY A 80 -22.65 13.32 21.16
N LEU A 81 -21.59 13.72 20.44
CA LEU A 81 -20.60 12.82 19.87
C LEU A 81 -19.50 12.50 20.89
N ASP A 82 -19.11 11.22 20.93
CA ASP A 82 -18.01 10.72 21.76
C ASP A 82 -16.90 10.21 20.85
N LEU A 83 -15.84 10.99 20.70
CA LEU A 83 -14.74 10.72 19.77
C LEU A 83 -13.40 10.65 20.51
N THR A 84 -12.46 9.83 20.04
CA THR A 84 -11.06 9.94 20.52
C THR A 84 -10.43 11.23 20.00
N TYR A 85 -9.25 11.55 20.52
CA TYR A 85 -8.42 12.63 20.00
C TYR A 85 -8.12 12.44 18.51
N GLY A 86 -7.62 11.27 18.11
CA GLY A 86 -7.30 10.97 16.71
C GLY A 86 -8.53 11.00 15.79
N GLN A 87 -9.70 10.56 16.27
CA GLN A 87 -10.93 10.67 15.48
C GLN A 87 -11.32 12.12 15.20
N ILE A 88 -11.01 13.06 16.10
CA ILE A 88 -11.21 14.49 15.86
C ILE A 88 -10.16 15.01 14.87
N ASN A 89 -8.88 14.63 15.02
CA ASN A 89 -7.80 15.01 14.10
C ASN A 89 -8.15 14.65 12.65
N GLY A 90 -8.57 13.41 12.40
CA GLY A 90 -8.90 12.97 11.04
C GLY A 90 -10.20 13.55 10.46
N LEU A 91 -11.06 14.17 11.27
CA LEU A 91 -12.28 14.82 10.80
C LEU A 91 -12.12 16.33 10.57
N ALA A 92 -11.17 16.95 11.27
CA ALA A 92 -10.91 18.38 11.20
C ALA A 92 -10.34 18.78 9.83
N GLY A 93 -10.69 19.98 9.34
CA GLY A 93 -10.17 20.53 8.07
C GLY A 93 -10.77 19.88 6.81
N ASP A 94 -10.75 18.55 6.75
CA ASP A 94 -11.09 17.74 5.57
C ASP A 94 -12.59 17.51 5.43
N PHE A 95 -13.24 17.21 6.55
CA PHE A 95 -14.68 16.91 6.61
C PHE A 95 -15.47 18.00 7.30
N TYR A 96 -14.85 18.75 8.21
CA TYR A 96 -15.52 19.78 9.00
C TYR A 96 -14.70 21.08 8.95
N GLY A 97 -15.35 22.17 8.59
CA GLY A 97 -14.72 23.46 8.35
C GLY A 97 -15.71 24.49 7.84
N THR A 98 -15.22 25.67 7.47
CA THR A 98 -16.06 26.73 6.87
C THR A 98 -15.49 27.21 5.55
N THR A 99 -16.25 28.02 4.81
CA THR A 99 -15.73 28.68 3.60
C THR A 99 -14.75 29.82 3.90
N ASP A 100 -14.70 30.30 5.14
CA ASP A 100 -13.73 31.32 5.56
C ASP A 100 -12.46 30.62 6.00
N ALA A 101 -11.41 30.66 5.17
CA ALA A 101 -10.10 30.15 5.55
C ALA A 101 -9.61 30.83 6.84
N ILE A 102 -9.07 30.03 7.75
CA ILE A 102 -8.59 30.44 9.07
C ILE A 102 -7.41 31.39 8.92
N SER A 103 -6.44 31.02 8.09
CA SER A 103 -5.21 31.78 7.81
C SER A 103 -5.47 33.17 7.22
N ASP A 104 -6.60 33.38 6.54
CA ASP A 104 -7.00 34.68 5.97
C ASP A 104 -7.50 35.69 7.02
N GLY A 105 -7.54 35.32 8.30
CA GLY A 105 -7.88 36.24 9.37
C GLY A 105 -6.88 37.39 9.47
N LYS A 106 -7.38 38.61 9.69
CA LYS A 106 -6.57 39.85 9.67
C LYS A 106 -5.51 39.92 10.79
N ASN A 107 -5.72 39.16 11.85
CA ASN A 107 -4.86 39.05 13.02
C ASN A 107 -5.24 37.77 13.79
N LEU A 108 -4.45 37.41 14.81
CA LEU A 108 -4.66 36.18 15.59
C LEU A 108 -6.08 36.07 16.20
N GLN A 109 -6.71 37.18 16.56
CA GLN A 109 -8.07 37.17 17.10
C GLN A 109 -9.11 36.79 16.04
N ASP A 110 -9.03 37.37 14.84
CA ASP A 110 -9.90 37.00 13.71
C ASP A 110 -9.64 35.56 13.25
N GLN A 111 -8.36 35.14 13.21
CA GLN A 111 -7.98 33.76 12.89
C GLN A 111 -8.56 32.78 13.92
N SER A 112 -8.42 33.05 15.22
CA SER A 112 -9.00 32.22 16.28
C SER A 112 -10.53 32.17 16.19
N ALA A 113 -11.17 33.30 15.88
CA ALA A 113 -12.62 33.35 15.69
C ALA A 113 -13.08 32.53 14.48
N ARG A 114 -12.31 32.49 13.39
CA ARG A 114 -12.57 31.63 12.21
C ARG A 114 -12.38 30.17 12.56
N PHE A 115 -11.28 29.82 13.23
CA PHE A 115 -11.03 28.47 13.73
C PHE A 115 -12.17 27.96 14.61
N VAL A 116 -12.62 28.75 15.58
CA VAL A 116 -13.73 28.35 16.46
C VAL A 116 -15.02 28.13 15.67
N ARG A 117 -15.29 28.91 14.61
CA ARG A 117 -16.43 28.65 13.71
C ARG A 117 -16.28 27.32 12.97
N ALA A 118 -15.07 26.99 12.49
CA ALA A 118 -14.77 25.71 11.85
C ALA A 118 -14.96 24.54 12.82
N TYR A 119 -14.36 24.60 14.01
CA TYR A 119 -14.52 23.59 15.06
C TYR A 119 -15.99 23.35 15.44
N LYS A 120 -16.78 24.42 15.59
CA LYS A 120 -18.22 24.32 15.89
C LYS A 120 -19.00 23.55 14.84
N THR A 121 -18.52 23.47 13.59
CA THR A 121 -19.19 22.63 12.59
C THR A 121 -19.14 21.15 12.96
N LEU A 122 -18.09 20.66 13.63
CA LEU A 122 -18.06 19.31 14.19
C LEU A 122 -18.71 19.25 15.58
N ALA A 123 -18.33 20.18 16.46
CA ALA A 123 -18.66 20.11 17.88
C ALA A 123 -20.12 20.47 18.21
N GLU A 124 -20.79 21.30 17.41
CA GLU A 124 -22.12 21.84 17.72
C GLU A 124 -23.17 21.60 16.62
N GLY A 125 -22.78 21.41 15.36
CA GLY A 125 -23.54 21.77 14.13
C GLY A 125 -24.89 21.09 13.82
N GLY A 126 -25.63 20.69 14.84
CA GLY A 126 -27.06 20.40 14.79
C GLY A 126 -27.38 18.91 14.72
N PRO A 127 -28.69 18.55 14.70
CA PRO A 127 -29.14 17.17 14.90
C PRO A 127 -28.67 16.15 13.86
N ARG A 128 -28.31 16.61 12.65
CA ARG A 128 -27.85 15.74 11.56
C ARG A 128 -26.41 15.26 11.76
N LEU A 129 -25.56 16.07 12.38
CA LEU A 129 -24.12 15.89 12.31
C LEU A 129 -23.56 14.72 13.11
N PRO A 130 -24.09 14.34 14.29
CA PRO A 130 -23.63 13.13 14.98
C PRO A 130 -23.73 11.88 14.11
N LYS A 131 -24.86 11.73 13.40
CA LYS A 131 -25.05 10.60 12.48
C LYS A 131 -24.10 10.68 11.29
N GLU A 132 -23.94 11.87 10.70
CA GLU A 132 -23.05 12.08 9.56
C GLU A 132 -21.59 11.75 9.89
N ALA A 133 -21.08 12.22 11.03
CA ALA A 133 -19.72 11.92 11.49
C ALA A 133 -19.50 10.41 11.64
N LEU A 134 -20.45 9.70 12.24
CA LEU A 134 -20.36 8.25 12.41
C LEU A 134 -20.39 7.48 11.07
N GLU A 135 -21.17 7.93 10.09
CA GLU A 135 -21.17 7.33 8.74
C GLU A 135 -19.87 7.61 7.99
N ILE A 136 -19.30 8.81 8.13
CA ILE A 136 -17.97 9.15 7.59
C ILE A 136 -16.90 8.24 8.22
N LEU A 137 -16.85 8.16 9.55
CA LEU A 137 -15.91 7.29 10.27
C LEU A 137 -16.05 5.82 9.87
N LYS A 138 -17.28 5.36 9.60
CA LYS A 138 -17.53 4.00 9.12
C LYS A 138 -16.95 3.76 7.72
N LEU A 139 -17.00 4.74 6.82
CA LEU A 139 -16.36 4.65 5.52
C LEU A 139 -14.83 4.59 5.67
N LEU A 140 -14.28 5.48 6.49
CA LEU A 140 -12.85 5.61 6.77
C LEU A 140 -12.26 4.40 7.49
N LYS A 141 -13.09 3.64 8.22
CA LYS A 141 -12.69 2.37 8.81
C LYS A 141 -12.13 1.37 7.77
N THR A 142 -12.58 1.43 6.52
CA THR A 142 -12.06 0.57 5.45
C THR A 142 -10.57 0.82 5.20
N GLU A 143 -10.17 2.10 5.21
CA GLU A 143 -8.78 2.53 5.08
C GLU A 143 -7.96 2.11 6.30
N VAL A 144 -8.45 2.41 7.51
CA VAL A 144 -7.80 2.05 8.78
C VAL A 144 -7.57 0.54 8.88
N ASP A 145 -8.56 -0.29 8.51
CA ASP A 145 -8.45 -1.74 8.57
C ASP A 145 -7.39 -2.26 7.55
N ALA A 146 -7.27 -1.63 6.38
CA ALA A 146 -6.26 -1.98 5.38
C ALA A 146 -4.84 -1.59 5.81
N VAL A 147 -4.68 -0.38 6.37
CA VAL A 147 -3.40 0.09 6.93
C VAL A 147 -2.96 -0.80 8.10
N ASN A 148 -3.84 -1.09 9.05
CA ASN A 148 -3.54 -1.98 10.17
C ASN A 148 -3.17 -3.38 9.69
N ASN A 149 -3.82 -3.87 8.63
CA ASN A 149 -3.46 -5.16 8.04
C ASN A 149 -2.05 -5.13 7.42
N ALA A 150 -1.68 -4.06 6.72
CA ALA A 150 -0.33 -3.89 6.17
C ALA A 150 0.73 -3.89 7.28
N LEU A 151 0.53 -3.06 8.31
CA LEU A 151 1.44 -2.96 9.47
C LEU A 151 1.61 -4.30 10.18
N ALA A 152 0.51 -5.04 10.42
CA ALA A 152 0.55 -6.34 11.09
C ALA A 152 1.34 -7.42 10.32
N HIS A 153 1.59 -7.20 9.02
CA HIS A 153 2.34 -8.13 8.17
C HIS A 153 3.64 -7.51 7.63
N HIS A 154 4.14 -6.45 8.27
CA HIS A 154 5.39 -5.78 7.90
C HIS A 154 5.43 -5.32 6.43
N MET A 155 4.27 -4.91 5.89
CA MET A 155 4.18 -4.23 4.61
C MET A 155 4.01 -2.73 4.84
N ASP A 156 4.62 -1.93 3.98
CA ASP A 156 4.44 -0.48 3.98
C ASP A 156 2.96 -0.14 3.67
N PRO A 157 2.27 0.65 4.52
CA PRO A 157 0.90 1.10 4.29
C PRO A 157 0.67 1.77 2.94
N SER A 158 1.67 2.42 2.34
CA SER A 158 1.56 3.02 1.01
C SER A 158 1.16 2.00 -0.08
N VAL A 159 1.56 0.73 0.08
CA VAL A 159 1.12 -0.38 -0.78
C VAL A 159 -0.38 -0.60 -0.61
N ALA A 160 -0.89 -0.62 0.62
CA ALA A 160 -2.32 -0.79 0.89
C ALA A 160 -3.14 0.40 0.37
N TYR A 161 -2.68 1.63 0.57
CA TYR A 161 -3.31 2.83 0.03
C TYR A 161 -3.48 2.78 -1.48
N SER A 162 -2.47 2.29 -2.20
CA SER A 162 -2.53 2.17 -3.66
C SER A 162 -3.59 1.16 -4.16
N GLN A 163 -4.07 0.28 -3.29
CA GLN A 163 -5.04 -0.77 -3.56
C GLN A 163 -6.47 -0.40 -3.10
N LEU A 164 -6.61 0.65 -2.30
CA LEU A 164 -7.92 1.07 -1.79
C LEU A 164 -8.75 1.75 -2.88
N PRO A 165 -10.07 1.52 -2.90
CA PRO A 165 -10.95 2.25 -3.80
C PRO A 165 -11.05 3.72 -3.42
N ASP A 166 -11.21 4.60 -4.41
CA ASP A 166 -11.49 6.02 -4.18
C ASP A 166 -12.90 6.21 -3.58
N LEU A 167 -12.95 6.74 -2.36
CA LEU A 167 -14.18 7.01 -1.61
C LEU A 167 -14.70 8.45 -1.76
N THR A 168 -14.06 9.30 -2.58
CA THR A 168 -14.39 10.73 -2.77
C THR A 168 -15.89 10.96 -3.01
N LYS A 169 -16.53 10.15 -3.88
CA LYS A 169 -17.97 10.30 -4.16
C LYS A 169 -18.84 9.94 -2.96
N SER A 170 -18.43 8.95 -2.17
CA SER A 170 -19.13 8.57 -0.94
C SER A 170 -19.02 9.67 0.10
N PHE A 171 -17.84 10.28 0.27
CA PHE A 171 -17.64 11.41 1.17
C PHE A 171 -18.42 12.65 0.74
N GLU A 172 -18.39 13.00 -0.55
CA GLU A 172 -19.18 14.11 -1.07
C GLU A 172 -20.66 13.87 -0.80
N TRP A 173 -21.17 12.67 -1.07
CA TRP A 173 -22.56 12.32 -0.79
C TRP A 173 -22.94 12.54 0.69
N GLN A 174 -22.12 12.05 1.63
CA GLN A 174 -22.39 12.22 3.07
C GLN A 174 -22.44 13.70 3.49
N THR A 175 -21.60 14.52 2.89
CA THR A 175 -21.43 15.94 3.25
C THR A 175 -22.32 16.89 2.43
N THR A 176 -23.11 16.39 1.48
CA THR A 176 -24.05 17.22 0.70
C THR A 176 -25.28 17.66 1.51
N GLY A 177 -25.80 18.86 1.20
CA GLY A 177 -27.01 19.39 1.85
C GLY A 177 -26.77 19.95 3.26
N ARG A 178 -25.53 20.30 3.59
CA ARG A 178 -25.17 21.03 4.81
C ARG A 178 -25.68 22.48 4.79
N PRO A 179 -25.85 23.11 5.97
CA PRO A 179 -26.27 24.51 6.06
C PRO A 179 -25.33 25.48 5.34
N LYS A 180 -25.85 26.66 4.98
CA LYS A 180 -25.03 27.72 4.36
C LYS A 180 -23.81 28.06 5.22
N GLY A 181 -22.63 28.10 4.60
CA GLY A 181 -21.36 28.39 5.26
C GLY A 181 -20.60 27.16 5.75
N VAL A 182 -21.24 25.98 5.73
CA VAL A 182 -20.58 24.69 5.98
C VAL A 182 -20.45 23.94 4.65
N PRO A 183 -19.27 23.97 4.01
CA PRO A 183 -19.03 23.31 2.72
C PRO A 183 -19.13 21.77 2.78
N SER A 184 -19.37 21.16 1.62
CA SER A 184 -19.18 19.71 1.42
C SER A 184 -17.70 19.37 1.27
N TYR A 185 -17.38 18.07 1.27
CA TYR A 185 -16.03 17.53 1.16
C TYR A 185 -15.22 18.13 -0.01
N LEU A 186 -15.77 18.10 -1.23
CA LEU A 186 -15.08 18.68 -2.41
C LEU A 186 -14.97 20.21 -2.34
N ASN A 187 -15.92 20.88 -1.69
CA ASN A 187 -15.88 22.33 -1.52
C ASN A 187 -14.85 22.75 -0.45
N LEU A 188 -14.60 21.93 0.57
CA LEU A 188 -13.49 22.12 1.51
C LEU A 188 -12.15 21.93 0.81
N ALA A 189 -11.97 20.81 0.11
CA ALA A 189 -10.76 20.51 -0.65
C ALA A 189 -10.41 21.61 -1.67
N HIS A 190 -11.41 22.33 -2.17
CA HIS A 190 -11.17 23.49 -3.02
C HIS A 190 -10.49 24.65 -2.26
N ASN A 191 -10.95 25.06 -1.08
CA ASN A 191 -10.38 26.21 -0.35
C ASN A 191 -9.49 25.78 0.83
N ASN A 192 -8.60 24.81 0.60
CA ASN A 192 -7.85 24.14 1.64
C ASN A 192 -6.40 24.64 1.81
N TRP A 193 -6.08 25.88 1.48
CA TRP A 193 -4.71 26.37 1.72
C TRP A 193 -4.34 26.43 3.20
N ASP A 194 -5.33 26.38 4.12
CA ASP A 194 -5.11 26.24 5.56
C ASP A 194 -4.30 24.99 5.96
N HIS A 195 -4.11 24.02 5.06
CA HIS A 195 -3.30 22.81 5.27
C HIS A 195 -1.84 22.98 4.81
N PHE A 196 -1.50 24.06 4.10
CA PHE A 196 -0.23 24.15 3.39
C PHE A 196 0.72 25.17 4.00
N GLY A 197 1.97 24.74 4.24
CA GLY A 197 3.10 25.57 4.62
C GLY A 197 2.80 26.58 5.74
N ALA A 198 3.00 27.87 5.48
CA ALA A 198 2.84 28.91 6.50
C ALA A 198 1.37 29.11 6.93
N ASP A 199 0.42 28.72 6.09
CA ASP A 199 -1.01 28.80 6.40
C ASP A 199 -1.41 27.72 7.40
N ALA A 200 -0.87 26.50 7.28
CA ALA A 200 -0.99 25.43 8.28
C ALA A 200 -0.51 25.88 9.67
N HIS A 201 0.68 26.49 9.72
CA HIS A 201 1.21 27.03 10.96
C HIS A 201 0.28 28.10 11.56
N THR A 202 -0.35 28.92 10.71
CA THR A 202 -1.27 29.98 11.15
C THR A 202 -2.58 29.38 11.68
N SER A 203 -3.13 28.39 10.98
CA SER A 203 -4.34 27.66 11.38
C SER A 203 -4.16 26.93 12.71
N TYR A 204 -3.05 26.19 12.86
CA TYR A 204 -2.66 25.56 14.11
C TYR A 204 -2.52 26.59 15.24
N LYS A 205 -1.73 27.66 15.04
CA LYS A 205 -1.53 28.70 16.08
C LYS A 205 -2.86 29.28 16.55
N ALA A 206 -3.78 29.57 15.63
CA ALA A 206 -5.09 30.10 15.95
C ALA A 206 -5.94 29.11 16.76
N GLY A 207 -5.95 27.84 16.35
CA GLY A 207 -6.70 26.79 17.03
C GLY A 207 -6.16 26.45 18.41
N HIS A 208 -4.85 26.23 18.51
CA HIS A 208 -4.17 25.94 19.77
C HIS A 208 -4.31 27.10 20.77
N THR A 209 -4.24 28.35 20.31
CA THR A 209 -4.52 29.53 21.15
C THR A 209 -5.94 29.49 21.72
N ALA A 210 -6.94 29.16 20.89
CA ALA A 210 -8.33 29.06 21.35
C ALA A 210 -8.53 27.90 22.35
N ALA A 211 -7.88 26.76 22.11
CA ALA A 211 -7.90 25.61 23.02
C ALA A 211 -7.26 25.95 24.38
N ILE A 212 -6.09 26.61 24.38
CA ILE A 212 -5.43 27.09 25.60
C ILE A 212 -6.34 28.03 26.40
N GLN A 213 -7.02 28.96 25.74
CA GLN A 213 -7.93 29.88 26.45
C GLN A 213 -9.07 29.11 27.15
N ARG A 214 -9.63 28.11 26.48
CA ARG A 214 -10.66 27.25 27.05
C ARG A 214 -10.15 26.43 28.25
N ALA A 215 -8.90 25.97 28.19
CA ALA A 215 -8.23 25.31 29.31
C ALA A 215 -8.02 26.26 30.50
N VAL A 216 -7.59 27.50 30.25
CA VAL A 216 -7.45 28.54 31.28
C VAL A 216 -8.80 28.83 31.96
N GLU A 217 -9.90 28.86 31.20
CA GLU A 217 -11.26 29.00 31.72
C GLU A 217 -11.74 27.80 32.57
N GLY A 218 -11.02 26.68 32.53
CA GLY A 218 -11.28 25.50 33.35
C GLY A 218 -12.01 24.36 32.65
N ASP A 219 -12.23 24.46 31.33
CA ASP A 219 -12.81 23.38 30.53
C ASP A 219 -11.71 22.59 29.82
N LEU A 220 -11.11 21.64 30.52
CA LEU A 220 -10.00 20.82 30.00
C LEU A 220 -10.45 19.88 28.87
N GLU A 221 -11.60 19.21 29.02
CA GLU A 221 -12.09 18.25 28.03
C GLU A 221 -12.47 18.95 26.73
N GLY A 222 -13.20 20.07 26.82
CA GLY A 222 -13.52 20.90 25.67
C GLY A 222 -12.28 21.55 25.03
N ALA A 223 -11.25 21.85 25.83
CA ALA A 223 -9.96 22.31 25.32
C ALA A 223 -9.23 21.21 24.54
N TYR A 224 -9.18 19.97 25.04
CA TYR A 224 -8.59 18.86 24.31
C TYR A 224 -9.30 18.57 22.99
N ALA A 225 -10.64 18.57 22.99
CA ALA A 225 -11.40 18.38 21.76
C ALA A 225 -11.13 19.49 20.72
N MET A 226 -11.01 20.74 21.18
CA MET A 226 -10.66 21.86 20.32
C MET A 226 -9.20 21.77 19.85
N ASN A 227 -8.30 21.29 20.70
CA ASN A 227 -6.89 21.12 20.38
C ASN A 227 -6.65 20.03 19.35
N ALA A 228 -7.36 18.89 19.46
CA ALA A 228 -7.33 17.83 18.46
C ALA A 228 -7.70 18.38 17.07
N PHE A 229 -8.72 19.22 17.00
CA PHE A 229 -9.08 19.88 15.74
C PHE A 229 -7.98 20.83 15.22
N ALA A 230 -7.19 21.44 16.11
CA ALA A 230 -6.05 22.28 15.73
C ALA A 230 -4.84 21.45 15.29
N ASP A 231 -4.58 20.33 15.95
CA ASP A 231 -3.46 19.44 15.71
C ASP A 231 -3.52 18.78 14.33
N HIS A 232 -4.69 18.69 13.71
CA HIS A 232 -4.79 18.37 12.28
C HIS A 232 -3.85 19.23 11.42
N PHE A 233 -3.89 20.56 11.59
CA PHE A 233 -3.01 21.48 10.85
C PHE A 233 -1.55 21.43 11.33
N LEU A 234 -1.31 20.94 12.56
CA LEU A 234 0.04 20.65 13.03
C LEU A 234 0.61 19.44 12.31
N GLU A 235 -0.18 18.37 12.18
CA GLU A 235 0.16 17.13 11.50
C GLU A 235 0.40 17.36 10.00
N ASP A 236 -0.38 18.22 9.33
CA ASP A 236 -0.12 18.65 7.96
C ASP A 236 1.30 19.23 7.78
N SER A 237 1.85 19.86 8.83
CA SER A 237 3.20 20.41 8.82
C SER A 237 4.30 19.35 8.87
N PHE A 238 3.94 18.07 9.04
CA PHE A 238 4.82 16.90 8.96
C PHE A 238 4.63 16.11 7.66
N SER A 239 3.98 16.70 6.65
CA SER A 239 3.77 16.09 5.33
C SER A 239 4.46 16.90 4.24
N ALA A 240 5.35 16.27 3.47
CA ALA A 240 6.25 16.92 2.52
C ALA A 240 5.54 17.77 1.45
N GLY A 241 4.46 17.22 0.90
CA GLY A 241 3.58 17.85 -0.07
C GLY A 241 2.89 19.09 0.49
N HIS A 242 2.50 19.07 1.77
CA HIS A 242 1.90 20.23 2.45
C HIS A 242 2.91 21.35 2.72
N LEU A 243 4.19 21.04 2.97
CA LEU A 243 5.22 22.09 3.17
C LEU A 243 5.59 22.87 1.90
N ARG A 244 5.77 22.16 0.79
CA ARG A 244 6.40 22.72 -0.42
C ARG A 244 5.41 23.11 -1.51
N THR A 245 4.24 22.46 -1.61
CA THR A 245 3.24 22.79 -2.63
C THR A 245 2.77 24.23 -2.48
N PRO A 246 2.90 25.09 -3.51
CA PRO A 246 2.54 26.49 -3.42
C PRO A 246 1.02 26.68 -3.61
N ARG A 247 0.22 26.14 -2.69
CA ARG A 247 -1.25 26.00 -2.83
C ARG A 247 -1.94 27.33 -3.14
N ARG A 248 -1.68 28.40 -2.37
CA ARG A 248 -2.24 29.74 -2.64
C ARG A 248 -1.92 30.28 -4.03
N LEU A 249 -0.68 30.08 -4.50
CA LEU A 249 -0.24 30.57 -5.81
C LEU A 249 -0.94 29.82 -6.94
N LEU A 250 -1.11 28.52 -6.79
CA LEU A 250 -1.81 27.69 -7.76
C LEU A 250 -3.33 27.97 -7.71
N HIS A 251 -3.87 28.33 -6.55
CA HIS A 251 -5.32 28.43 -6.32
C HIS A 251 -5.91 29.84 -6.30
N GLY A 252 -5.30 30.80 -7.00
CA GLY A 252 -5.78 32.20 -7.03
C GLY A 252 -7.16 32.44 -7.69
N SER A 253 -7.77 31.41 -8.29
CA SER A 253 -9.13 31.43 -8.89
C SER A 253 -9.63 30.00 -9.08
N ILE A 254 -10.94 29.76 -9.07
CA ILE A 254 -11.54 28.44 -9.33
C ILE A 254 -11.03 27.86 -10.68
N ASN A 255 -10.09 26.92 -10.62
CA ASN A 255 -9.45 26.32 -11.80
C ASN A 255 -9.01 24.88 -11.52
N LEU A 256 -9.78 23.91 -12.06
CA LEU A 256 -9.51 22.48 -11.91
C LEU A 256 -8.10 22.06 -12.35
N GLY A 257 -7.55 22.69 -13.40
CA GLY A 257 -6.20 22.38 -13.83
C GLY A 257 -5.15 22.77 -12.79
N ALA A 258 -5.39 23.87 -12.07
CA ALA A 258 -4.47 24.36 -11.05
C ALA A 258 -4.54 23.50 -9.77
N ASP A 259 -5.73 23.04 -9.41
CA ASP A 259 -5.95 22.04 -8.36
C ASP A 259 -5.21 20.73 -8.67
N LEU A 260 -5.33 20.23 -9.89
CA LEU A 260 -4.60 19.05 -10.33
C LEU A 260 -3.08 19.28 -10.28
N CYS A 261 -2.58 20.44 -10.71
CA CYS A 261 -1.17 20.79 -10.58
C CYS A 261 -0.72 20.77 -9.11
N ALA A 262 -1.49 21.36 -8.19
CA ALA A 262 -1.17 21.32 -6.77
C ALA A 262 -1.11 19.88 -6.26
N LYS A 263 -2.10 19.06 -6.63
CA LYS A 263 -2.13 17.63 -6.31
C LYS A 263 -0.91 16.87 -6.82
N TYR A 264 -0.45 17.11 -8.06
CA TYR A 264 0.74 16.43 -8.57
C TYR A 264 2.01 16.76 -7.79
N MET A 265 2.24 18.03 -7.44
CA MET A 265 3.41 18.36 -6.61
C MET A 265 3.28 17.80 -5.20
N HIS A 266 2.08 17.89 -4.62
CA HIS A 266 1.75 17.33 -3.32
C HIS A 266 2.09 15.84 -3.24
N ASP A 267 1.54 15.04 -4.17
CA ASP A 267 1.74 13.59 -4.19
C ASP A 267 3.20 13.22 -4.52
N GLU A 268 3.88 13.99 -5.38
CA GLU A 268 5.31 13.76 -5.70
C GLU A 268 6.20 13.95 -4.48
N ASP A 269 5.99 15.04 -3.74
CA ASP A 269 6.79 15.39 -2.57
C ASP A 269 6.51 14.43 -1.42
N ASN A 270 5.26 14.05 -1.19
CA ASN A 270 4.89 13.05 -0.17
C ASN A 270 5.51 11.69 -0.44
N ALA A 271 5.50 11.23 -1.69
CA ALA A 271 5.99 9.90 -2.02
C ALA A 271 7.53 9.80 -1.98
N ILE A 272 8.22 10.83 -2.49
CA ILE A 272 9.69 10.84 -2.62
C ILE A 272 10.39 11.35 -1.35
N GLY A 273 9.73 12.26 -0.63
CA GLY A 273 10.22 12.86 0.60
C GLY A 273 11.17 14.05 0.40
N LEU A 274 11.36 14.80 1.47
CA LEU A 274 12.21 15.99 1.56
C LEU A 274 13.19 15.85 2.74
N SER A 275 14.42 16.34 2.58
CA SER A 275 15.36 16.43 3.70
C SER A 275 15.06 17.68 4.53
N VAL A 276 14.54 17.53 5.74
CA VAL A 276 14.06 18.65 6.55
C VAL A 276 14.83 18.81 7.86
N LYS A 277 14.66 19.96 8.50
CA LYS A 277 15.19 20.29 9.83
C LYS A 277 14.20 21.10 10.64
N ASN A 278 14.15 20.90 11.96
CA ASN A 278 13.34 21.72 12.87
C ASN A 278 14.17 22.72 13.69
N LEU A 279 13.50 23.53 14.51
CA LEU A 279 14.16 24.53 15.37
C LEU A 279 14.91 23.89 16.55
N ALA A 280 14.57 22.66 16.92
CA ALA A 280 15.33 21.85 17.88
C ALA A 280 16.67 21.30 17.32
N GLY A 281 16.93 21.49 16.02
CA GLY A 281 18.18 21.09 15.36
C GLY A 281 18.21 19.64 14.84
N GLN A 282 17.11 18.90 14.95
CA GLN A 282 16.97 17.57 14.35
C GLN A 282 16.91 17.69 12.83
N SER A 283 17.43 16.68 12.12
CA SER A 283 17.39 16.59 10.65
C SER A 283 17.00 15.18 10.24
N TRP A 284 16.03 15.04 9.33
CA TRP A 284 15.54 13.73 8.86
C TRP A 284 15.01 13.82 7.43
N THR A 285 14.70 12.66 6.83
CA THR A 285 13.92 12.61 5.58
C THR A 285 12.46 12.48 5.96
N MET A 286 11.64 13.38 5.45
CA MET A 286 10.22 13.47 5.73
C MET A 286 9.44 13.11 4.47
N TYR A 287 8.60 12.08 4.56
CA TYR A 287 7.58 11.74 3.57
C TYR A 287 6.28 12.47 3.94
N GLY A 288 5.12 11.93 3.58
CA GLY A 288 3.84 12.55 3.93
C GLY A 288 2.68 11.67 3.55
N ASP A 289 1.55 12.28 3.17
CA ASP A 289 0.28 11.61 2.89
C ASP A 289 0.46 10.27 2.14
N LYS A 290 -0.13 9.21 2.69
CA LYS A 290 -0.05 7.79 2.24
C LYS A 290 1.25 7.09 2.54
N ARG A 291 2.26 7.78 3.05
CA ARG A 291 3.58 7.25 3.44
C ARG A 291 3.94 7.59 4.88
N ALA A 292 3.12 8.34 5.62
CA ALA A 292 3.45 8.78 6.98
C ALA A 292 3.55 7.60 7.96
N LEU A 293 2.90 6.49 7.65
CA LEU A 293 2.95 5.25 8.42
C LEU A 293 3.89 4.18 7.82
N ASP A 294 4.56 4.45 6.69
CA ASP A 294 5.58 3.56 6.14
C ASP A 294 6.80 3.43 7.07
N GLY A 295 7.51 2.31 6.95
CA GLY A 295 8.75 2.12 7.72
C GLY A 295 9.81 3.17 7.40
N ALA A 296 9.83 3.67 6.16
CA ALA A 296 10.76 4.71 5.72
C ALA A 296 10.54 6.08 6.38
N ASP A 297 9.34 6.37 6.89
CA ASP A 297 8.98 7.66 7.51
C ASP A 297 8.95 7.59 9.04
N GLN A 298 9.56 6.55 9.64
CA GLN A 298 9.50 6.29 11.07
C GLN A 298 10.01 7.47 11.92
N ASP A 299 11.12 8.12 11.51
CA ASP A 299 11.67 9.28 12.23
C ASP A 299 10.68 10.45 12.24
N ASN A 300 10.09 10.75 11.08
CA ASN A 300 9.11 11.82 10.95
C ASN A 300 7.86 11.55 11.81
N LYS A 301 7.33 10.33 11.75
CA LYS A 301 6.19 9.90 12.55
C LYS A 301 6.45 10.09 14.05
N LEU A 302 7.62 9.69 14.54
CA LEU A 302 7.97 9.87 15.96
C LEU A 302 8.02 11.35 16.35
N ILE A 303 8.66 12.20 15.54
CA ILE A 303 8.75 13.64 15.80
C ILE A 303 7.36 14.31 15.73
N CYS A 304 6.50 13.87 14.80
CA CYS A 304 5.12 14.34 14.70
C CYS A 304 4.32 14.00 15.97
N VAL A 305 4.39 12.75 16.44
CA VAL A 305 3.76 12.33 17.71
C VAL A 305 4.29 13.14 18.89
N ASP A 306 5.60 13.42 18.94
CA ASP A 306 6.18 14.28 19.98
C ASP A 306 5.64 15.72 19.92
N ALA A 307 5.41 16.26 18.72
CA ALA A 307 4.83 17.60 18.54
C ALA A 307 3.36 17.66 19.00
N VAL A 308 2.56 16.65 18.64
CA VAL A 308 1.15 16.53 19.08
C VAL A 308 1.07 16.30 20.60
N GLN A 309 1.97 15.48 21.17
CA GLN A 309 2.07 15.32 22.62
C GLN A 309 2.44 16.64 23.32
N ALA A 310 3.38 17.40 22.77
CA ALA A 310 3.75 18.71 23.30
C ALA A 310 2.55 19.69 23.26
N SER A 311 1.79 19.69 22.18
CA SER A 311 0.54 20.47 22.05
C SER A 311 -0.46 20.11 23.15
N ALA A 312 -0.78 18.83 23.34
CA ALA A 312 -1.69 18.39 24.41
C ALA A 312 -1.17 18.71 25.83
N ASP A 313 0.14 18.60 26.07
CA ASP A 313 0.76 18.96 27.35
C ASP A 313 0.68 20.47 27.64
N GLU A 314 0.77 21.31 26.62
CA GLU A 314 0.60 22.78 26.74
C GLU A 314 -0.83 23.15 27.16
N VAL A 315 -1.83 22.48 26.61
CA VAL A 315 -3.25 22.62 27.02
C VAL A 315 -3.41 22.28 28.50
N TYR A 316 -2.87 21.14 28.95
CA TYR A 316 -2.94 20.74 30.36
C TYR A 316 -2.20 21.71 31.28
N ARG A 317 -1.01 22.16 30.87
CA ARG A 317 -0.23 23.13 31.65
C ARG A 317 -1.00 24.43 31.83
N ALA A 318 -1.64 24.93 30.77
CA ALA A 318 -2.49 26.11 30.83
C ALA A 318 -3.73 25.90 31.71
N TYR A 319 -4.32 24.70 31.68
CA TYR A 319 -5.40 24.32 32.59
C TYR A 319 -4.98 24.37 34.05
N GLN A 320 -3.79 23.86 34.38
CA GLN A 320 -3.27 23.87 35.75
C GLN A 320 -2.86 25.27 36.22
N SER A 321 -2.09 25.99 35.39
CA SER A 321 -1.52 27.28 35.76
C SER A 321 -2.52 28.43 35.68
N LYS A 322 -3.64 28.24 34.97
CA LYS A 322 -4.60 29.29 34.62
C LYS A 322 -3.94 30.45 33.88
N SER A 323 -2.92 30.14 33.08
CA SER A 323 -2.17 31.11 32.28
C SER A 323 -1.91 30.58 30.87
N ALA A 324 -1.95 31.49 29.89
CA ALA A 324 -1.69 31.17 28.49
C ALA A 324 -0.27 31.62 28.10
N PRO A 325 0.57 30.74 27.51
CA PRO A 325 1.81 31.17 26.85
C PRO A 325 1.50 32.01 25.61
N SER A 326 2.49 32.79 25.14
CA SER A 326 2.37 33.47 23.84
C SER A 326 2.42 32.44 22.70
N ALA A 327 1.71 32.70 21.60
CA ALA A 327 1.67 31.78 20.44
C ALA A 327 3.03 31.56 19.75
N ASP A 328 3.99 32.46 19.95
CA ASP A 328 5.37 32.30 19.46
C ASP A 328 6.25 31.46 20.40
N GLN A 329 5.71 31.02 21.54
CA GLN A 329 6.39 30.19 22.53
C GLN A 329 5.84 28.76 22.59
N PHE A 330 4.90 28.41 21.70
CA PHE A 330 4.36 27.04 21.63
C PHE A 330 5.47 26.05 21.32
N LEU A 331 5.66 25.08 22.21
CA LEU A 331 6.71 24.07 22.15
C LEU A 331 6.53 23.14 20.94
N ALA A 332 5.28 22.79 20.61
CA ALA A 332 4.99 21.95 19.45
C ALA A 332 5.62 22.50 18.15
N LEU A 333 5.60 23.82 17.95
CA LEU A 333 6.16 24.48 16.77
C LEU A 333 7.69 24.45 16.70
N THR A 334 8.37 24.13 17.80
CA THR A 334 9.84 23.96 17.78
C THR A 334 10.27 22.64 17.14
N LEU A 335 9.36 21.67 17.11
CA LEU A 335 9.56 20.33 16.56
C LEU A 335 9.16 20.23 15.08
N VAL A 336 8.29 21.13 14.62
CA VAL A 336 7.83 21.20 13.22
C VAL A 336 9.01 21.47 12.28
N PRO A 337 9.11 20.74 11.14
CA PRO A 337 10.12 21.01 10.14
C PRO A 337 9.97 22.40 9.49
N THR A 338 11.11 23.04 9.25
CA THR A 338 11.17 24.41 8.74
C THR A 338 10.90 24.46 7.24
N LEU A 339 10.08 25.45 6.81
CA LEU A 339 9.84 25.71 5.38
C LEU A 339 11.12 26.07 4.62
N GLU A 340 12.12 26.66 5.29
CA GLU A 340 13.43 26.94 4.71
C GLU A 340 14.14 25.64 4.30
N SER A 341 14.19 24.65 5.19
CA SER A 341 14.81 23.36 4.89
C SER A 341 14.08 22.62 3.76
N ALA A 342 12.74 22.58 3.80
CA ALA A 342 11.92 21.95 2.77
C ALA A 342 12.10 22.57 1.37
N ARG A 343 12.42 23.87 1.31
CA ARG A 343 12.62 24.64 0.05
C ARG A 343 14.09 24.86 -0.31
N ALA A 344 15.01 24.23 0.42
CA ALA A 344 16.43 24.41 0.21
C ALA A 344 16.87 23.94 -1.19
N GLN A 345 17.83 24.65 -1.79
CA GLN A 345 18.41 24.24 -3.08
C GLN A 345 19.24 22.95 -2.98
N THR A 346 19.51 22.46 -1.76
CA THR A 346 20.17 21.19 -1.48
C THR A 346 19.23 19.99 -1.57
N GLN A 347 17.91 20.19 -1.73
CA GLN A 347 16.97 19.08 -1.93
C GLN A 347 17.38 18.26 -3.16
N ILE A 348 17.26 16.94 -3.07
CA ILE A 348 17.56 16.08 -4.22
C ILE A 348 16.43 16.19 -5.27
N LEU A 349 15.17 16.15 -4.82
CA LEU A 349 14.00 16.38 -5.65
C LEU A 349 13.85 17.88 -5.96
N ALA A 350 13.89 18.23 -7.23
CA ALA A 350 13.59 19.59 -7.70
C ALA A 350 12.07 19.82 -7.69
N ASP A 351 11.65 21.01 -7.26
CA ASP A 351 10.25 21.41 -7.18
C ASP A 351 9.53 21.20 -8.52
N LEU A 352 8.33 20.65 -8.52
CA LEU A 352 7.52 20.63 -9.73
C LEU A 352 7.06 22.07 -10.09
N PHE A 353 6.66 22.84 -9.07
CA PHE A 353 6.29 24.25 -9.19
C PHE A 353 7.03 25.10 -8.15
N THR A 354 7.61 26.21 -8.59
CA THR A 354 8.27 27.15 -7.67
C THR A 354 7.31 28.25 -7.20
N LEU A 355 7.66 28.93 -6.10
CA LEU A 355 6.92 30.12 -5.62
C LEU A 355 6.91 31.29 -6.61
N ASP A 356 7.82 31.30 -7.59
CA ASP A 356 7.85 32.29 -8.68
C ASP A 356 6.93 31.89 -9.87
N LYS A 357 6.05 30.89 -9.70
CA LYS A 357 5.18 30.35 -10.77
C LYS A 357 5.97 29.77 -11.95
N LYS A 358 7.15 29.18 -11.68
CA LYS A 358 7.90 28.40 -12.67
C LYS A 358 7.53 26.92 -12.56
N ARG A 359 7.68 26.17 -13.64
CA ARG A 359 7.35 24.73 -13.70
C ARG A 359 8.52 23.91 -14.23
N ARG A 360 8.86 22.77 -13.60
CA ARG A 360 9.98 21.90 -14.00
C ARG A 360 9.87 21.52 -15.47
N ARG A 361 10.89 21.77 -16.29
CA ARG A 361 10.79 21.63 -17.76
C ARG A 361 10.56 20.18 -18.18
N GLU A 362 11.38 19.26 -17.68
CA GLU A 362 11.30 17.83 -17.98
C GLU A 362 10.74 17.09 -16.77
N LEU A 363 9.60 16.41 -16.94
CA LEU A 363 8.93 15.73 -15.82
C LEU A 363 9.70 14.51 -15.32
N LEU A 364 10.31 13.75 -16.24
CA LEU A 364 11.10 12.55 -15.97
C LEU A 364 12.36 12.84 -15.14
N LYS A 365 13.00 14.00 -15.37
CA LYS A 365 14.26 14.36 -14.70
C LYS A 365 14.02 15.10 -13.39
N ARG A 366 13.54 14.36 -12.39
CA ARG A 366 13.12 14.86 -11.07
C ARG A 366 14.22 15.59 -10.28
N ARG A 367 15.49 15.39 -10.62
CA ARG A 367 16.65 16.03 -9.96
C ARG A 367 17.07 17.36 -10.59
N ILE A 368 16.62 17.63 -11.83
CA ILE A 368 17.11 18.77 -12.60
C ILE A 368 16.26 20.03 -12.34
N ARG A 369 16.95 21.09 -11.92
CA ARG A 369 16.39 22.42 -11.66
C ARG A 369 16.37 23.31 -12.92
N ASP A 370 15.79 22.80 -14.01
CA ASP A 370 15.51 23.57 -15.22
C ASP A 370 14.00 23.82 -15.32
N TYR A 371 13.62 25.07 -15.53
CA TYR A 371 12.24 25.51 -15.40
C TYR A 371 11.73 26.29 -16.60
N LYS A 372 10.47 26.04 -16.96
CA LYS A 372 9.67 26.93 -17.81
C LYS A 372 9.23 28.15 -16.99
N GLY A 373 9.43 29.35 -17.54
CA GLY A 373 8.96 30.60 -16.93
C GLY A 373 7.43 30.71 -16.91
N PRO A 374 6.85 31.67 -16.16
CA PRO A 374 5.40 31.73 -15.90
C PRO A 374 4.48 31.78 -17.13
N TRP A 375 4.99 32.24 -18.28
CA TRP A 375 4.23 32.38 -19.53
C TRP A 375 4.46 31.23 -20.53
N GLN A 376 5.26 30.23 -20.16
CA GLN A 376 5.69 29.13 -21.04
C GLN A 376 4.96 27.81 -20.75
N TRP A 377 3.96 27.81 -19.86
CA TRP A 377 3.18 26.64 -19.50
C TRP A 377 1.76 27.07 -19.08
N THR A 378 0.83 26.12 -19.08
CA THR A 378 -0.53 26.31 -18.56
C THR A 378 -0.86 25.20 -17.57
N TYR A 379 -1.81 25.44 -16.67
CA TYR A 379 -2.25 24.41 -15.72
C TYR A 379 -2.80 23.18 -16.44
N LEU A 380 -3.70 23.36 -17.42
CA LEU A 380 -4.33 22.25 -18.13
C LEU A 380 -3.33 21.39 -18.92
N THR A 381 -2.40 22.01 -19.66
CA THR A 381 -1.39 21.25 -20.41
C THR A 381 -0.44 20.52 -19.47
N THR A 382 -0.09 21.13 -18.33
CA THR A 382 0.79 20.50 -17.34
C THR A 382 0.09 19.32 -16.67
N ALA A 383 -1.17 19.49 -16.27
CA ALA A 383 -1.96 18.42 -15.67
C ALA A 383 -2.14 17.24 -16.64
N ALA A 384 -2.37 17.53 -17.94
CA ALA A 384 -2.42 16.52 -18.98
C ALA A 384 -1.07 15.81 -19.17
N GLU A 385 0.05 16.55 -19.23
CA GLU A 385 1.40 15.97 -19.31
C GLU A 385 1.72 15.06 -18.11
N CYS A 386 1.34 15.46 -16.88
CA CYS A 386 1.55 14.63 -15.69
C CYS A 386 0.70 13.35 -15.77
N TYR A 387 -0.58 13.49 -16.10
CA TYR A 387 -1.51 12.36 -16.25
C TYR A 387 -1.05 11.35 -17.31
N THR A 388 -0.70 11.81 -18.51
CA THR A 388 -0.35 10.90 -19.62
C THR A 388 1.05 10.30 -19.49
N SER A 389 1.91 10.87 -18.64
CA SER A 389 3.26 10.36 -18.42
C SER A 389 3.31 9.05 -17.60
N GLY A 390 2.30 8.78 -16.78
CA GLY A 390 2.31 7.66 -15.82
C GLY A 390 3.30 7.82 -14.65
N LEU A 391 4.02 8.94 -14.53
CA LEU A 391 5.04 9.17 -13.48
C LEU A 391 4.46 9.45 -12.09
N TRP A 392 3.15 9.69 -12.04
CA TRP A 392 2.37 9.82 -10.81
C TRP A 392 1.54 8.58 -10.52
N ASP A 393 1.63 7.55 -11.36
CA ASP A 393 1.09 6.25 -11.01
C ASP A 393 1.96 5.62 -9.92
N TYR A 394 1.33 4.89 -9.01
CA TYR A 394 2.08 4.22 -7.95
C TYR A 394 3.03 3.14 -8.53
N PRO A 395 4.27 3.02 -8.01
CA PRO A 395 4.88 3.89 -7.01
C PRO A 395 5.48 5.16 -7.65
N ILE A 396 5.35 6.28 -6.93
CA ILE A 396 6.00 7.54 -7.32
C ILE A 396 7.41 7.55 -6.72
N THR A 397 8.43 7.33 -7.56
CA THR A 397 9.83 7.23 -7.13
C THR A 397 10.69 8.33 -7.72
N LEU A 398 11.81 8.64 -7.08
CA LEU A 398 12.73 9.66 -7.59
C LEU A 398 13.25 9.33 -8.99
N ASP A 399 13.62 8.07 -9.20
CA ASP A 399 14.01 7.51 -10.50
C ASP A 399 12.85 6.61 -10.98
N PRO A 400 12.13 6.97 -12.07
CA PRO A 400 10.92 6.28 -12.49
C PRO A 400 11.12 4.79 -12.73
N LYS A 401 10.24 3.97 -12.13
CA LYS A 401 10.26 2.52 -12.32
C LYS A 401 9.60 2.11 -13.63
N LYS A 402 10.13 1.08 -14.28
CA LYS A 402 9.51 0.43 -15.45
C LYS A 402 8.73 -0.82 -15.10
N ILE A 403 9.05 -1.45 -13.98
CA ILE A 403 8.42 -2.64 -13.45
C ILE A 403 7.89 -2.29 -12.07
N LEU A 404 6.67 -2.73 -11.75
CA LEU A 404 6.09 -2.54 -10.43
C LEU A 404 6.91 -3.38 -9.42
N PRO A 405 7.43 -2.78 -8.33
CA PRO A 405 8.06 -3.54 -7.25
C PRO A 405 7.11 -4.61 -6.71
N TRP A 406 7.65 -5.77 -6.33
CA TRP A 406 6.90 -6.95 -5.92
C TRP A 406 5.82 -7.44 -6.90
N SER A 407 5.94 -7.11 -8.19
CA SER A 407 5.05 -7.63 -9.22
C SER A 407 5.00 -9.15 -9.17
N SER A 408 3.80 -9.72 -9.22
CA SER A 408 3.64 -11.14 -9.52
C SER A 408 4.33 -11.45 -10.85
N VAL A 409 4.95 -12.62 -10.95
CA VAL A 409 5.54 -13.14 -12.17
C VAL A 409 4.75 -14.38 -12.56
N ALA A 410 4.38 -14.52 -13.83
CA ALA A 410 3.81 -15.75 -14.37
C ALA A 410 4.59 -16.15 -15.62
N VAL A 411 4.76 -17.45 -15.82
CA VAL A 411 5.50 -18.01 -16.96
C VAL A 411 4.70 -19.11 -17.63
N VAL A 412 4.82 -19.17 -18.96
CA VAL A 412 4.45 -20.35 -19.74
C VAL A 412 5.57 -20.71 -20.70
N THR A 413 5.74 -22.00 -20.98
CA THR A 413 6.71 -22.49 -21.96
C THR A 413 5.99 -22.95 -23.22
N SER A 414 6.45 -22.47 -24.39
CA SER A 414 5.84 -22.84 -25.67
C SER A 414 6.47 -24.10 -26.25
N GLN A 415 7.79 -24.19 -26.23
CA GLN A 415 8.61 -25.32 -26.68
C GLN A 415 9.95 -25.26 -25.91
N THR A 416 10.83 -26.23 -26.12
CA THR A 416 12.20 -26.23 -25.57
C THR A 416 12.89 -24.90 -25.87
N GLY A 417 13.35 -24.21 -24.81
CA GLY A 417 14.05 -22.93 -24.91
C GLY A 417 13.18 -21.70 -25.22
N GLN A 418 11.85 -21.84 -25.26
CA GLN A 418 10.92 -20.72 -25.44
C GLN A 418 10.03 -20.52 -24.21
N ALA A 419 9.94 -19.27 -23.76
CA ALA A 419 9.14 -18.87 -22.61
C ALA A 419 8.41 -17.55 -22.89
N GLN A 420 7.23 -17.38 -22.29
CA GLN A 420 6.54 -16.09 -22.20
C GLN A 420 6.40 -15.74 -20.73
N ILE A 421 6.85 -14.55 -20.35
CA ILE A 421 6.85 -14.03 -18.98
C ILE A 421 5.90 -12.85 -18.89
N PHE A 422 5.05 -12.88 -17.88
CA PHE A 422 4.09 -11.81 -17.59
C PHE A 422 4.42 -11.18 -16.24
N TYR A 423 4.39 -9.86 -16.22
CA TYR A 423 4.60 -9.05 -15.03
C TYR A 423 3.89 -7.70 -15.19
N GLN A 424 3.87 -6.91 -14.14
CA GLN A 424 3.15 -5.64 -14.07
C GLN A 424 4.12 -4.46 -14.08
N LYS A 425 3.75 -3.41 -14.81
CA LYS A 425 4.40 -2.09 -14.76
C LYS A 425 3.66 -1.15 -13.79
N PRO A 426 4.27 -0.03 -13.36
CA PRO A 426 3.54 1.01 -12.62
C PRO A 426 2.23 1.42 -13.32
N GLY A 427 1.23 1.81 -12.54
CA GLY A 427 -0.12 2.12 -13.04
C GLY A 427 -0.97 0.89 -13.40
N GLY A 428 -0.48 -0.31 -13.15
CA GLY A 428 -1.26 -1.55 -13.17
C GLY A 428 -1.33 -2.26 -14.52
N GLY A 429 -0.60 -1.81 -15.53
CA GLY A 429 -0.55 -2.48 -16.83
C GLY A 429 0.20 -3.81 -16.76
N ILE A 430 -0.37 -4.89 -17.31
CA ILE A 430 0.35 -6.17 -17.47
C ILE A 430 1.05 -6.18 -18.82
N VAL A 431 2.32 -6.57 -18.84
CA VAL A 431 3.15 -6.70 -20.04
C VAL A 431 3.66 -8.12 -20.20
N GLN A 432 4.21 -8.42 -21.38
CA GLN A 432 4.70 -9.74 -21.75
C GLN A 432 6.06 -9.63 -22.44
N ASN A 433 7.02 -10.45 -22.01
CA ASN A 433 8.27 -10.68 -22.75
C ASN A 433 8.32 -12.13 -23.25
N GLU A 434 8.80 -12.33 -24.47
CA GLU A 434 8.97 -13.65 -25.08
C GLU A 434 10.45 -13.97 -25.30
N ARG A 435 10.83 -15.23 -25.09
CA ARG A 435 12.13 -15.76 -25.51
C ARG A 435 11.98 -16.49 -26.83
N LEU A 436 12.59 -15.94 -27.89
CA LEU A 436 12.59 -16.51 -29.24
C LEU A 436 14.03 -16.68 -29.71
N GLU A 437 14.36 -17.86 -30.25
CA GLU A 437 15.69 -18.15 -30.83
C GLU A 437 16.89 -17.83 -29.91
N GLY A 438 16.72 -18.02 -28.60
CA GLY A 438 17.77 -17.81 -27.61
C GLY A 438 17.86 -16.38 -27.04
N SER A 439 17.13 -15.41 -27.61
CA SER A 439 17.12 -14.02 -27.15
C SER A 439 15.75 -13.62 -26.59
N TRP A 440 15.74 -12.72 -25.60
CA TRP A 440 14.52 -12.06 -25.15
C TRP A 440 14.11 -10.98 -26.16
N THR A 441 12.86 -11.01 -26.59
CA THR A 441 12.29 -9.92 -27.37
C THR A 441 12.19 -8.70 -26.46
N ASN A 442 12.79 -7.57 -26.86
CA ASN A 442 12.57 -6.27 -26.24
C ASN A 442 11.17 -5.72 -26.56
N GLN A 443 10.12 -6.49 -26.27
CA GLN A 443 8.74 -6.03 -26.32
C GLN A 443 8.32 -5.51 -24.95
N SER A 444 9.06 -4.53 -24.41
CA SER A 444 8.35 -3.47 -23.70
C SER A 444 7.59 -2.66 -24.77
N SER A 445 6.53 -3.22 -25.37
CA SER A 445 5.58 -2.34 -26.03
C SER A 445 5.19 -1.28 -25.00
N SER A 446 5.15 -0.01 -25.40
CA SER A 446 4.66 1.07 -24.53
C SER A 446 3.30 0.71 -23.93
N ASP A 447 2.54 -0.11 -24.63
CA ASP A 447 1.16 -0.43 -24.34
C ASP A 447 1.06 -1.76 -23.60
N PRO A 448 0.38 -1.80 -22.44
CA PRO A 448 0.13 -3.04 -21.71
C PRO A 448 -0.88 -3.91 -22.46
N LEU A 449 -0.80 -5.23 -22.26
CA LEU A 449 -1.78 -6.19 -22.76
C LEU A 449 -3.18 -5.89 -22.23
N VAL A 450 -3.26 -5.61 -20.91
CA VAL A 450 -4.48 -5.28 -20.16
C VAL A 450 -4.12 -4.39 -18.97
N LYS A 451 -5.10 -3.61 -18.47
CA LYS A 451 -4.98 -2.89 -17.19
C LYS A 451 -5.58 -3.75 -16.07
N ALA A 452 -4.80 -3.98 -15.02
CA ALA A 452 -5.15 -4.80 -13.86
C ALA A 452 -5.14 -3.95 -12.57
N ALA A 453 -5.66 -4.49 -11.47
CA ALA A 453 -5.39 -3.91 -10.14
C ALA A 453 -3.89 -3.91 -9.86
N LEU A 454 -3.38 -2.90 -9.15
CA LEU A 454 -1.98 -2.91 -8.70
C LEU A 454 -1.73 -4.14 -7.84
N PHE A 455 -0.57 -4.77 -8.06
CA PHE A 455 -0.16 -6.03 -7.43
C PHE A 455 -1.11 -7.19 -7.72
N SER A 456 -1.79 -7.15 -8.88
CA SER A 456 -2.64 -8.26 -9.30
C SER A 456 -1.84 -9.57 -9.29
N PRO A 457 -2.37 -10.64 -8.67
CA PRO A 457 -1.78 -11.96 -8.83
C PRO A 457 -1.87 -12.36 -10.30
N LEU A 458 -0.84 -13.05 -10.78
CA LEU A 458 -0.78 -13.57 -12.14
C LEU A 458 -0.64 -15.09 -12.09
N ALA A 459 -1.48 -15.78 -12.85
CA ALA A 459 -1.29 -17.18 -13.19
C ALA A 459 -1.43 -17.33 -14.70
N ALA A 460 -0.61 -18.18 -15.31
CA ALA A 460 -0.65 -18.40 -16.73
C ALA A 460 -0.63 -19.90 -17.05
N LEU A 461 -1.34 -20.28 -18.11
CA LEU A 461 -1.35 -21.63 -18.64
C LEU A 461 -1.02 -21.62 -20.10
N SER A 462 -0.33 -22.66 -20.55
CA SER A 462 -0.25 -22.95 -21.98
C SER A 462 -0.42 -24.43 -22.26
N PHE A 463 -1.25 -24.73 -23.25
CA PHE A 463 -1.61 -26.08 -23.65
C PHE A 463 -1.96 -26.13 -25.14
N ASN A 464 -2.02 -27.33 -25.69
CA ASN A 464 -2.38 -27.54 -27.09
C ASN A 464 -3.89 -27.80 -27.21
N VAL A 465 -4.54 -27.07 -28.11
CA VAL A 465 -5.91 -27.35 -28.59
C VAL A 465 -5.89 -27.80 -30.05
N SER A 466 -7.03 -28.22 -30.59
CA SER A 466 -7.15 -28.70 -31.98
C SER A 466 -6.57 -27.71 -33.00
N ASP A 467 -6.72 -26.42 -32.74
CA ASP A 467 -6.39 -25.34 -33.66
C ASP A 467 -4.99 -24.75 -33.40
N GLY A 468 -4.23 -25.34 -32.47
CA GLY A 468 -2.86 -24.93 -32.14
C GLY A 468 -2.62 -24.70 -30.66
N LYS A 469 -1.48 -24.07 -30.34
CA LYS A 469 -1.13 -23.72 -28.98
C LYS A 469 -1.95 -22.53 -28.50
N GLU A 470 -2.34 -22.57 -27.24
CA GLU A 470 -3.17 -21.56 -26.60
C GLU A 470 -2.54 -21.13 -25.27
N VAL A 471 -2.66 -19.84 -24.95
CA VAL A 471 -2.20 -19.25 -23.69
C VAL A 471 -3.38 -18.61 -22.97
N ARG A 472 -3.42 -18.80 -21.66
CA ARG A 472 -4.39 -18.19 -20.74
C ARG A 472 -3.62 -17.38 -19.71
N LEU A 473 -4.07 -16.16 -19.45
CA LEU A 473 -3.58 -15.31 -18.38
C LEU A 473 -4.73 -14.97 -17.44
N TYR A 474 -4.55 -15.22 -16.15
CA TYR A 474 -5.51 -14.91 -15.10
C TYR A 474 -4.98 -13.76 -14.25
N TYR A 475 -5.85 -12.77 -14.01
CA TYR A 475 -5.51 -11.55 -13.29
C TYR A 475 -6.76 -10.94 -12.63
N LEU A 476 -6.56 -9.96 -11.76
CA LEU A 476 -7.61 -9.14 -11.19
C LEU A 476 -7.70 -7.82 -11.95
N ASN A 477 -8.89 -7.46 -12.44
CA ASN A 477 -9.09 -6.11 -12.95
C ASN A 477 -9.02 -5.07 -11.81
N GLN A 478 -9.10 -3.79 -12.13
CA GLN A 478 -9.05 -2.69 -11.15
C GLN A 478 -10.19 -2.71 -10.11
N GLN A 479 -11.18 -3.60 -10.26
CA GLN A 479 -12.28 -3.82 -9.32
C GLN A 479 -12.10 -5.11 -8.51
N TYR A 480 -10.92 -5.74 -8.57
CA TYR A 480 -10.63 -7.03 -7.92
C TYR A 480 -11.58 -8.16 -8.35
N ILE A 481 -12.09 -8.08 -9.58
CA ILE A 481 -12.85 -9.15 -10.21
C ILE A 481 -11.88 -10.01 -11.03
N LEU A 482 -11.94 -11.32 -10.83
CA LEU A 482 -11.14 -12.29 -11.56
C LEU A 482 -11.45 -12.27 -13.06
N GLN A 483 -10.40 -12.13 -13.88
CA GLN A 483 -10.45 -12.07 -15.33
C GLN A 483 -9.62 -13.18 -15.97
N GLU A 484 -9.92 -13.45 -17.24
CA GLU A 484 -9.17 -14.34 -18.12
C GLU A 484 -8.87 -13.59 -19.44
N TYR A 485 -7.61 -13.61 -19.86
CA TYR A 485 -7.17 -13.11 -21.17
C TYR A 485 -6.55 -14.26 -21.96
N ILE A 486 -6.84 -14.32 -23.25
CA ILE A 486 -6.60 -15.50 -24.09
C ILE A 486 -5.80 -15.13 -25.33
N LEU A 487 -4.71 -15.88 -25.61
CA LEU A 487 -4.05 -15.89 -26.91
C LEU A 487 -4.34 -17.18 -27.67
N SER A 488 -5.21 -17.06 -28.67
CA SER A 488 -5.56 -18.03 -29.72
C SER A 488 -4.54 -18.15 -30.86
N LYS A 489 -3.99 -19.34 -31.23
CA LYS A 489 -3.31 -19.47 -32.54
C LYS A 489 -4.24 -19.11 -33.71
N SER A 490 -5.51 -19.50 -33.65
CA SER A 490 -6.47 -19.25 -34.73
C SER A 490 -6.85 -17.78 -34.87
N LYS A 491 -6.83 -17.03 -33.76
CA LYS A 491 -7.11 -15.58 -33.77
C LYS A 491 -5.87 -14.72 -33.98
N GLY A 492 -4.70 -15.21 -33.57
CA GLY A 492 -3.43 -14.48 -33.68
C GLY A 492 -3.33 -13.21 -32.83
N VAL A 493 -4.36 -12.92 -32.01
CA VAL A 493 -4.43 -11.74 -31.14
C VAL A 493 -5.01 -12.14 -29.78
N TRP A 494 -4.66 -11.37 -28.76
CA TRP A 494 -5.24 -11.53 -27.44
C TRP A 494 -6.72 -11.10 -27.40
N TYR A 495 -7.54 -11.77 -26.61
CA TYR A 495 -8.94 -11.42 -26.39
C TYR A 495 -9.44 -11.84 -25.00
N THR A 496 -10.50 -11.18 -24.51
CA THR A 496 -11.09 -11.48 -23.20
C THR A 496 -11.82 -12.83 -23.19
N GLY A 497 -11.52 -13.65 -22.19
CA GLY A 497 -12.17 -14.93 -21.93
C GLY A 497 -13.53 -14.81 -21.23
N SER A 498 -14.25 -15.92 -21.10
CA SER A 498 -15.61 -15.93 -20.54
C SER A 498 -15.62 -15.90 -19.00
N LEU A 499 -14.49 -16.18 -18.34
CA LEU A 499 -14.39 -16.24 -16.87
C LEU A 499 -14.81 -14.93 -16.20
N GLY A 500 -14.45 -13.78 -16.78
CA GLY A 500 -14.82 -12.46 -16.25
C GLY A 500 -16.34 -12.25 -16.13
N SER A 501 -17.14 -12.98 -16.92
CA SER A 501 -18.60 -12.92 -16.87
C SER A 501 -19.20 -13.55 -15.61
N MET A 502 -18.41 -14.35 -14.87
CA MET A 502 -18.83 -14.88 -13.57
C MET A 502 -18.88 -13.82 -12.48
N ASN A 503 -18.24 -12.66 -12.69
CA ASN A 503 -18.19 -11.56 -11.73
C ASN A 503 -17.71 -12.00 -10.33
N ILE A 504 -16.65 -12.81 -10.31
CA ILE A 504 -16.06 -13.35 -9.08
C ILE A 504 -15.23 -12.26 -8.40
N GLN A 505 -15.71 -11.78 -7.26
CA GLN A 505 -14.95 -10.92 -6.36
C GLN A 505 -13.94 -11.78 -5.59
N ALA A 506 -12.66 -11.61 -5.88
CA ALA A 506 -11.61 -12.28 -5.13
C ALA A 506 -11.11 -11.41 -3.96
N ALA A 507 -10.43 -12.03 -3.00
CA ALA A 507 -9.72 -11.28 -1.97
C ALA A 507 -8.65 -10.37 -2.62
N PRO A 508 -8.50 -9.09 -2.19
CA PRO A 508 -7.51 -8.18 -2.78
C PRO A 508 -6.07 -8.70 -2.71
N ASN A 509 -5.75 -9.49 -1.68
CA ASN A 509 -4.45 -10.11 -1.44
C ASN A 509 -4.37 -11.58 -1.87
N THR A 510 -5.36 -12.10 -2.63
CA THR A 510 -5.32 -13.49 -3.12
C THR A 510 -4.09 -13.74 -4.01
N SER A 511 -3.72 -15.00 -4.16
CA SER A 511 -2.93 -15.50 -5.29
C SER A 511 -3.80 -16.36 -6.21
N PHE A 512 -3.29 -16.68 -7.40
CA PHE A 512 -3.92 -17.61 -8.33
C PHE A 512 -3.00 -18.78 -8.61
N ALA A 513 -3.58 -19.98 -8.62
CA ALA A 513 -2.98 -21.13 -9.25
C ALA A 513 -3.94 -21.64 -10.32
N ALA A 514 -3.40 -22.10 -11.45
CA ALA A 514 -4.22 -22.64 -12.53
C ALA A 514 -3.57 -23.90 -13.08
N VAL A 515 -4.38 -24.86 -13.51
CA VAL A 515 -3.94 -26.09 -14.17
C VAL A 515 -4.90 -26.48 -15.30
N HIS A 516 -4.37 -27.10 -16.35
CA HIS A 516 -5.14 -27.71 -17.42
C HIS A 516 -4.89 -29.22 -17.45
N HIS A 517 -5.95 -30.03 -17.52
CA HIS A 517 -5.84 -31.50 -17.43
C HIS A 517 -6.46 -32.27 -18.61
N GLY A 518 -7.00 -31.58 -19.61
CA GLY A 518 -7.59 -32.21 -20.79
C GLY A 518 -6.58 -32.94 -21.67
N ARG A 519 -6.97 -34.08 -22.26
CA ARG A 519 -6.21 -34.71 -23.34
C ARG A 519 -6.47 -34.00 -24.67
N GLN A 520 -5.55 -34.13 -25.61
CA GLN A 520 -5.71 -33.52 -26.94
C GLN A 520 -6.98 -34.03 -27.62
N GLY A 521 -7.97 -33.15 -27.81
CA GLY A 521 -9.24 -33.47 -28.47
C GLY A 521 -10.42 -33.75 -27.54
N ASP A 522 -10.22 -33.89 -26.21
CA ASP A 522 -11.27 -34.28 -25.26
C ASP A 522 -12.10 -33.09 -24.72
N GLY A 523 -11.75 -31.87 -25.12
CA GLY A 523 -12.35 -30.62 -24.64
C GLY A 523 -11.43 -29.86 -23.67
N LEU A 524 -11.86 -28.66 -23.28
CA LEU A 524 -11.08 -27.75 -22.45
C LEU A 524 -11.37 -27.95 -20.96
N TYR A 525 -10.41 -28.51 -20.21
CA TYR A 525 -10.55 -28.74 -18.77
C TYR A 525 -9.54 -27.93 -17.96
N ILE A 526 -10.04 -26.88 -17.29
CA ILE A 526 -9.21 -25.96 -16.50
C ILE A 526 -9.71 -25.92 -15.07
N ARG A 527 -8.78 -25.81 -14.11
CA ARG A 527 -9.04 -25.39 -12.74
C ARG A 527 -8.30 -24.10 -12.44
N VAL A 528 -8.96 -23.17 -11.75
CA VAL A 528 -8.37 -21.95 -11.20
C VAL A 528 -8.69 -21.90 -9.71
N TYR A 529 -7.68 -21.68 -8.88
CA TYR A 529 -7.81 -21.62 -7.43
C TYR A 529 -7.53 -20.20 -6.92
N TYR A 530 -8.33 -19.74 -5.98
CA TYR A 530 -8.23 -18.40 -5.40
C TYR A 530 -8.85 -18.36 -3.99
N GLN A 531 -8.62 -17.28 -3.25
CA GLN A 531 -9.35 -17.00 -2.01
C GLN A 531 -10.42 -15.95 -2.23
N GLU A 532 -11.62 -16.21 -1.73
CA GLU A 532 -12.67 -15.18 -1.60
C GLU A 532 -12.29 -14.19 -0.49
N PRO A 533 -12.78 -12.93 -0.54
CA PRO A 533 -12.52 -11.94 0.51
C PRO A 533 -12.83 -12.52 1.88
N ILE A 534 -11.98 -12.21 2.87
CA ILE A 534 -12.15 -12.52 4.30
C ILE A 534 -12.21 -14.03 4.64
N SER A 535 -12.10 -14.89 3.63
CA SER A 535 -12.17 -16.35 3.76
C SER A 535 -10.78 -16.94 3.96
N ARG A 536 -10.69 -17.93 4.86
CA ARG A 536 -9.49 -18.77 5.03
C ARG A 536 -9.55 -20.05 4.21
N HIS A 537 -10.56 -20.19 3.37
CA HIS A 537 -10.72 -21.32 2.47
C HIS A 537 -10.27 -20.95 1.06
N ILE A 538 -9.84 -21.95 0.30
CA ILE A 538 -9.48 -21.81 -1.11
C ILE A 538 -10.67 -22.30 -1.93
N GLN A 539 -11.10 -21.52 -2.91
CA GLN A 539 -12.19 -21.83 -3.81
C GLN A 539 -11.65 -22.24 -5.18
N GLU A 540 -12.18 -23.33 -5.72
CA GLU A 540 -11.93 -23.81 -7.08
C GLU A 540 -12.95 -23.20 -8.06
N LEU A 541 -12.50 -22.83 -9.25
CA LEU A 541 -13.32 -22.57 -10.44
C LEU A 541 -13.01 -23.62 -11.50
N CYS A 542 -14.06 -24.20 -12.09
CA CYS A 542 -13.95 -25.27 -13.07
C CYS A 542 -14.41 -24.79 -14.44
N HIS A 543 -13.62 -25.05 -15.47
CA HIS A 543 -14.08 -25.08 -16.85
C HIS A 543 -14.05 -26.53 -17.33
N ASP A 544 -15.20 -27.14 -17.58
CA ASP A 544 -15.32 -28.55 -18.01
C ASP A 544 -15.92 -28.62 -19.41
N GLY A 545 -15.21 -28.07 -20.38
CA GLY A 545 -15.53 -28.14 -21.81
C GLY A 545 -16.50 -27.07 -22.35
N GLN A 546 -17.45 -26.57 -21.56
CA GLN A 546 -18.48 -25.62 -22.08
C GLN A 546 -18.53 -24.26 -21.39
N HIS A 547 -18.57 -24.24 -20.05
CA HIS A 547 -18.73 -23.01 -19.29
C HIS A 547 -17.97 -23.07 -17.98
N TRP A 548 -17.67 -21.89 -17.44
CA TRP A 548 -17.10 -21.76 -16.11
C TRP A 548 -18.17 -21.96 -15.03
N SER A 549 -17.80 -22.65 -13.95
CA SER A 549 -18.63 -22.90 -12.78
C SER A 549 -17.79 -22.83 -11.50
N LYS A 550 -18.44 -22.58 -10.35
CA LYS A 550 -17.76 -22.74 -9.05
C LYS A 550 -17.61 -24.23 -8.76
N GLY A 551 -16.37 -24.64 -8.49
CA GLY A 551 -16.02 -25.99 -8.07
C GLY A 551 -16.01 -26.15 -6.56
N SER A 552 -15.12 -27.01 -6.09
CA SER A 552 -14.98 -27.38 -4.68
C SER A 552 -14.49 -26.21 -3.82
N LEU A 553 -14.99 -26.14 -2.59
CA LEU A 553 -14.30 -25.44 -1.52
C LEU A 553 -13.26 -26.40 -0.96
N ILE A 554 -11.98 -26.08 -1.10
CA ILE A 554 -10.89 -26.98 -0.69
C ILE A 554 -10.96 -27.15 0.83
N PRO A 555 -10.91 -28.39 1.37
CA PRO A 555 -11.08 -28.69 2.79
C PRO A 555 -9.82 -28.37 3.61
N CYS A 556 -9.35 -27.13 3.51
CA CYS A 556 -8.18 -26.60 4.20
C CYS A 556 -8.51 -25.29 4.94
N THR A 557 -7.71 -24.97 5.94
CA THR A 557 -7.66 -23.62 6.56
C THR A 557 -6.33 -22.98 6.21
N ALA A 558 -6.32 -22.22 5.12
CA ALA A 558 -5.14 -21.50 4.65
C ALA A 558 -4.97 -20.17 5.38
N LEU A 559 -3.75 -19.63 5.35
CA LEU A 559 -3.48 -18.24 5.66
C LEU A 559 -4.26 -17.36 4.67
N TYR A 560 -4.91 -16.31 5.18
CA TYR A 560 -5.58 -15.33 4.31
C TYR A 560 -4.53 -14.57 3.50
N GLY A 561 -4.60 -14.61 2.17
CA GLY A 561 -3.58 -14.09 1.26
C GLY A 561 -2.47 -15.09 0.93
N THR A 562 -2.65 -16.38 1.22
CA THR A 562 -1.66 -17.40 0.87
C THR A 562 -1.32 -17.33 -0.62
N ARG A 563 -0.04 -17.52 -0.96
CA ARG A 563 0.35 -17.77 -2.34
C ARG A 563 -0.03 -19.21 -2.70
N LEU A 564 -0.47 -19.41 -3.95
CA LEU A 564 -1.02 -20.68 -4.39
C LEU A 564 -0.17 -21.20 -5.54
N ALA A 565 0.12 -22.49 -5.51
CA ALA A 565 0.62 -23.23 -6.67
C ALA A 565 -0.24 -24.47 -6.86
N ALA A 566 -0.42 -24.90 -8.10
CA ALA A 566 -1.15 -26.12 -8.39
C ALA A 566 -0.45 -26.90 -9.48
N THR A 567 -0.51 -28.22 -9.38
CA THR A 567 0.05 -29.12 -10.38
C THR A 567 -0.99 -30.16 -10.77
N VAL A 568 -0.80 -30.73 -11.95
CA VAL A 568 -1.56 -31.88 -12.40
C VAL A 568 -0.60 -32.93 -12.92
N SER A 569 -0.84 -34.18 -12.53
CA SER A 569 -0.23 -35.34 -13.19
C SER A 569 -1.33 -36.15 -13.87
N THR A 570 -1.07 -36.54 -15.12
CA THR A 570 -1.95 -37.44 -15.88
C THR A 570 -1.11 -38.64 -16.31
N GLU A 571 -1.37 -39.80 -15.73
CA GLU A 571 -0.84 -41.05 -16.28
C GLU A 571 -1.62 -41.39 -17.55
N ALA A 572 -0.95 -41.89 -18.59
CA ALA A 572 -1.60 -42.25 -19.86
C ALA A 572 -2.79 -43.24 -19.67
N THR A 573 -2.75 -44.03 -18.60
CA THR A 573 -3.73 -45.05 -18.23
C THR A 573 -4.70 -44.63 -17.12
N ALA A 574 -4.49 -43.49 -16.45
CA ALA A 574 -5.36 -43.05 -15.37
C ALA A 574 -6.70 -42.51 -15.90
N VAL A 575 -7.78 -42.89 -15.21
CA VAL A 575 -9.16 -42.47 -15.52
C VAL A 575 -9.43 -41.05 -15.02
N GLU A 576 -8.75 -40.60 -13.97
CA GLU A 576 -8.92 -39.27 -13.36
C GLU A 576 -7.58 -38.51 -13.28
N PRO A 577 -7.60 -37.17 -13.42
CA PRO A 577 -6.42 -36.34 -13.22
C PRO A 577 -6.05 -36.27 -11.73
N ARG A 578 -4.75 -36.40 -11.42
CA ARG A 578 -4.25 -36.17 -10.06
C ARG A 578 -3.89 -34.70 -9.89
N LEU A 579 -4.80 -33.94 -9.30
CA LEU A 579 -4.60 -32.52 -9.00
C LEU A 579 -3.94 -32.35 -7.64
N ARG A 580 -3.03 -31.40 -7.52
CA ARG A 580 -2.50 -30.94 -6.23
C ARG A 580 -2.55 -29.44 -6.13
N LEU A 581 -2.72 -28.97 -4.91
CA LEU A 581 -2.73 -27.56 -4.55
C LEU A 581 -1.82 -27.35 -3.34
N TYR A 582 -0.96 -26.35 -3.41
CA TYR A 582 0.01 -25.98 -2.39
C TYR A 582 -0.34 -24.60 -1.82
N TYR A 583 -0.28 -24.48 -0.50
CA TYR A 583 -0.66 -23.28 0.24
C TYR A 583 0.06 -23.18 1.59
N GLN A 584 0.04 -21.99 2.18
CA GLN A 584 0.54 -21.72 3.52
C GLN A 584 -0.59 -21.69 4.55
N THR A 585 -0.35 -22.22 5.75
CA THR A 585 -1.29 -22.20 6.88
C THR A 585 -0.99 -21.08 7.88
N ASN A 586 -1.90 -20.85 8.84
CA ASN A 586 -1.74 -19.78 9.85
C ASN A 586 -0.54 -19.99 10.81
N ASP A 587 -0.03 -21.22 10.92
CA ASP A 587 1.20 -21.53 11.65
C ASP A 587 2.48 -21.29 10.81
N LEU A 588 2.30 -20.71 9.62
CA LEU A 588 3.31 -20.37 8.62
C LEU A 588 3.99 -21.55 7.93
N SER A 589 3.51 -22.78 8.11
CA SER A 589 4.00 -23.96 7.37
C SER A 589 3.39 -24.06 5.97
N ILE A 590 4.10 -24.72 5.04
CA ILE A 590 3.61 -25.02 3.69
C ILE A 590 3.02 -26.43 3.66
N LYS A 591 1.83 -26.54 3.07
CA LYS A 591 1.00 -27.75 3.02
C LYS A 591 0.49 -27.99 1.61
N ASP A 592 0.05 -29.22 1.36
CA ASP A 592 -0.67 -29.57 0.14
C ASP A 592 -2.05 -30.20 0.42
N CYS A 593 -2.93 -30.08 -0.57
CA CYS A 593 -4.14 -30.88 -0.70
C CYS A 593 -4.10 -31.57 -2.06
N ARG A 594 -4.58 -32.82 -2.12
CA ARG A 594 -4.62 -33.63 -3.33
C ARG A 594 -6.06 -34.00 -3.67
N TYR A 595 -6.38 -33.99 -4.96
CA TYR A 595 -7.62 -34.52 -5.48
C TYR A 595 -7.40 -35.96 -5.93
N GLU A 596 -8.06 -36.90 -5.25
CA GLU A 596 -7.94 -38.33 -5.53
C GLU A 596 -9.29 -39.02 -5.29
N SER A 597 -9.69 -39.91 -6.20
CA SER A 597 -10.93 -40.70 -6.09
C SER A 597 -12.19 -39.85 -5.93
N GLY A 598 -12.28 -38.73 -6.65
CA GLY A 598 -13.44 -37.84 -6.63
C GLY A 598 -13.51 -36.84 -5.47
N GLU A 599 -12.56 -36.83 -4.54
CA GLU A 599 -12.57 -35.93 -3.37
C GLU A 599 -11.23 -35.24 -3.15
N TRP A 600 -11.28 -34.06 -2.52
CA TRP A 600 -10.09 -33.38 -2.01
C TRP A 600 -9.74 -33.91 -0.62
N VAL A 601 -8.51 -34.35 -0.44
CA VAL A 601 -7.97 -34.81 0.85
C VAL A 601 -6.67 -34.09 1.19
N PRO A 602 -6.32 -33.96 2.48
CA PRO A 602 -5.01 -33.47 2.88
C PRO A 602 -3.88 -34.30 2.24
N GLY A 603 -2.84 -33.61 1.77
CA GLY A 603 -1.62 -34.26 1.30
C GLY A 603 -0.61 -34.48 2.43
N GLU A 604 0.58 -34.95 2.05
CA GLU A 604 1.64 -35.36 2.98
C GLU A 604 2.74 -34.30 3.15
N LEU A 605 2.66 -33.16 2.43
CA LEU A 605 3.68 -32.11 2.54
C LEU A 605 3.61 -31.46 3.92
N ASN A 606 4.74 -31.44 4.61
CA ASN A 606 4.90 -30.74 5.87
C ASN A 606 6.23 -29.99 5.87
N ALA A 607 6.28 -28.88 5.12
CA ALA A 607 7.48 -28.07 5.05
C ALA A 607 7.69 -27.26 6.35
N PRO A 608 8.92 -26.83 6.66
CA PRO A 608 9.20 -25.88 7.74
C PRO A 608 8.41 -24.57 7.61
N ARG A 609 8.41 -23.78 8.69
CA ARG A 609 7.82 -22.43 8.65
C ARG A 609 8.58 -21.56 7.64
N ALA A 610 7.81 -20.78 6.91
CA ALA A 610 8.31 -19.76 5.98
C ALA A 610 7.73 -18.38 6.38
N PRO A 611 8.26 -17.26 5.85
CA PRO A 611 7.64 -15.96 6.02
C PRO A 611 6.17 -15.98 5.58
N GLY A 612 5.32 -15.20 6.24
CA GLY A 612 3.92 -15.04 5.83
C GLY A 612 3.82 -14.58 4.38
N TRP A 613 2.89 -15.18 3.63
CA TRP A 613 2.67 -14.94 2.20
C TRP A 613 3.90 -15.20 1.32
N THR A 614 4.75 -16.16 1.72
CA THR A 614 5.86 -16.59 0.88
C THR A 614 5.35 -17.02 -0.51
N PRO A 615 5.99 -16.60 -1.62
CA PRO A 615 5.66 -17.12 -2.95
C PRO A 615 5.79 -18.64 -2.98
N ILE A 616 4.86 -19.30 -3.66
CA ILE A 616 4.90 -20.74 -3.90
C ILE A 616 4.77 -20.95 -5.40
N SER A 617 5.66 -21.76 -5.97
CA SER A 617 5.56 -22.22 -7.35
C SER A 617 5.79 -23.73 -7.37
N ALA A 618 5.11 -24.43 -8.27
CA ALA A 618 5.24 -25.88 -8.38
C ALA A 618 5.04 -26.33 -9.83
N PHE A 619 5.71 -27.42 -10.21
CA PHE A 619 5.44 -28.13 -11.44
C PHE A 619 5.59 -29.64 -11.20
N CYS A 620 4.96 -30.42 -12.07
CA CYS A 620 5.09 -31.87 -12.07
C CYS A 620 5.81 -32.30 -13.35
N SER A 621 6.88 -33.10 -13.22
CA SER A 621 7.58 -33.73 -14.33
C SER A 621 7.23 -35.21 -14.44
N SER A 622 7.30 -35.72 -15.66
CA SER A 622 7.22 -37.14 -15.97
C SER A 622 8.33 -37.47 -16.95
N SER A 623 9.18 -38.42 -16.64
CA SER A 623 10.19 -38.89 -17.60
C SER A 623 9.75 -40.21 -18.23
N LYS A 624 10.21 -40.49 -19.46
CA LYS A 624 10.00 -41.80 -20.08
C LYS A 624 10.77 -42.94 -19.39
N ALA A 625 11.79 -42.59 -18.59
CA ALA A 625 12.70 -43.53 -17.93
C ALA A 625 12.24 -43.93 -16.52
N GLU A 626 11.49 -43.06 -15.83
CA GLU A 626 10.93 -43.33 -14.51
C GLU A 626 9.39 -43.31 -14.57
N PRO A 627 8.71 -44.41 -14.23
CA PRO A 627 7.25 -44.50 -14.34
C PRO A 627 6.49 -43.63 -13.32
N LEU A 628 7.19 -43.03 -12.35
CA LEU A 628 6.62 -42.26 -11.27
C LEU A 628 6.83 -40.76 -11.50
N HIS A 629 5.74 -40.00 -11.40
CA HIS A 629 5.75 -38.54 -11.49
C HIS A 629 6.59 -37.91 -10.36
N LYS A 630 7.37 -36.88 -10.68
CA LYS A 630 8.05 -36.04 -9.68
C LYS A 630 7.32 -34.72 -9.56
N THR A 631 7.14 -34.24 -8.34
CA THR A 631 6.57 -32.91 -8.13
C THR A 631 7.56 -32.04 -7.38
N HIS A 632 7.89 -30.90 -7.98
CA HIS A 632 8.81 -29.92 -7.42
C HIS A 632 7.98 -28.78 -6.84
N VAL A 633 8.31 -28.39 -5.61
CA VAL A 633 7.66 -27.27 -4.91
C VAL A 633 8.75 -26.33 -4.42
N TYR A 634 8.59 -25.04 -4.74
CA TYR A 634 9.53 -23.98 -4.45
C TYR A 634 8.88 -22.91 -3.59
N TRP A 635 9.62 -22.36 -2.65
CA TRP A 635 9.22 -21.19 -1.87
C TRP A 635 10.43 -20.41 -1.38
N ARG A 636 10.19 -19.24 -0.78
CA ARG A 636 11.23 -18.49 -0.05
C ARG A 636 11.20 -18.83 1.42
N ASP A 637 12.35 -19.17 1.99
CA ASP A 637 12.47 -19.50 3.42
C ASP A 637 12.61 -18.24 4.31
N VAL A 638 12.81 -18.44 5.62
CA VAL A 638 12.96 -17.36 6.61
C VAL A 638 14.27 -16.59 6.49
N SER A 639 15.25 -17.14 5.77
CA SER A 639 16.54 -16.52 5.46
C SER A 639 16.50 -15.72 4.15
N ASN A 640 15.33 -15.66 3.51
CA ASN A 640 15.10 -15.11 2.18
C ASN A 640 15.82 -15.86 1.03
N ASP A 641 16.20 -17.11 1.27
CA ASP A 641 16.74 -18.00 0.25
C ASP A 641 15.60 -18.71 -0.50
N LEU A 642 15.80 -18.96 -1.80
CA LEU A 642 14.92 -19.85 -2.55
C LEU A 642 15.26 -21.30 -2.21
N VAL A 643 14.22 -22.06 -1.87
CA VAL A 643 14.33 -23.47 -1.47
C VAL A 643 13.36 -24.32 -2.26
N GLU A 644 13.67 -25.62 -2.33
CA GLU A 644 12.89 -26.63 -3.03
C GLU A 644 12.66 -27.86 -2.13
N THR A 645 11.53 -28.53 -2.34
CA THR A 645 11.41 -29.96 -2.01
C THR A 645 10.81 -30.69 -3.21
N VAL A 646 11.15 -31.98 -3.34
CA VAL A 646 10.71 -32.84 -4.43
C VAL A 646 10.00 -34.06 -3.86
N SER A 647 8.81 -34.36 -4.37
CA SER A 647 8.11 -35.61 -4.07
C SER A 647 8.50 -36.69 -5.06
N SER A 648 8.78 -37.90 -4.60
CA SER A 648 8.71 -39.09 -5.44
C SER A 648 7.25 -39.45 -5.75
N GLY A 649 6.99 -40.21 -6.82
CA GLY A 649 5.60 -40.51 -7.24
C GLY A 649 4.82 -41.45 -6.31
N ASP A 650 5.34 -41.74 -5.12
CA ASP A 650 4.64 -42.38 -4.00
C ASP A 650 4.35 -41.40 -2.84
N ASP A 651 4.36 -40.10 -3.13
CA ASP A 651 4.02 -38.99 -2.22
C ASP A 651 4.96 -38.80 -1.02
N ARG A 652 6.17 -39.37 -1.09
CA ARG A 652 7.22 -39.08 -0.10
C ARG A 652 7.98 -37.84 -0.51
N TRP A 653 8.02 -36.88 0.39
CA TRP A 653 8.76 -35.64 0.22
C TRP A 653 10.22 -35.79 0.65
N GLY A 654 11.13 -35.34 -0.21
CA GLY A 654 12.55 -35.22 0.09
C GLY A 654 12.85 -34.08 1.09
N PRO A 655 14.12 -33.96 1.52
CA PRO A 655 14.53 -32.83 2.34
C PRO A 655 14.33 -31.50 1.61
N VAL A 656 14.18 -30.42 2.38
CA VAL A 656 14.20 -29.07 1.83
C VAL A 656 15.63 -28.69 1.50
N THR A 657 15.89 -28.30 0.25
CA THR A 657 17.22 -27.93 -0.25
C THR A 657 17.25 -26.49 -0.72
N LYS A 658 18.30 -25.76 -0.35
CA LYS A 658 18.59 -24.42 -0.86
C LYS A 658 19.02 -24.48 -2.32
N LEU A 659 18.54 -23.54 -3.12
CA LEU A 659 18.97 -23.36 -4.51
C LEU A 659 20.27 -22.57 -4.56
N GLU A 660 21.39 -23.28 -4.41
CA GLU A 660 22.73 -22.67 -4.45
C GLU A 660 22.98 -22.00 -5.82
N GLY A 661 23.27 -20.69 -5.81
CA GLY A 661 23.53 -19.90 -7.01
C GLY A 661 22.45 -18.87 -7.36
N THR A 662 21.31 -18.84 -6.66
CA THR A 662 20.25 -17.83 -6.89
C THR A 662 20.40 -16.56 -6.03
N GLY A 663 21.35 -16.54 -5.09
CA GLY A 663 21.51 -15.45 -4.11
C GLY A 663 20.34 -15.34 -3.12
N GLN A 664 20.45 -14.37 -2.21
CA GLN A 664 19.33 -14.00 -1.33
C GLN A 664 18.37 -13.07 -2.09
N THR A 665 17.08 -13.37 -2.00
CA THR A 665 16.04 -12.54 -2.60
C THR A 665 15.61 -11.43 -1.65
N ALA A 666 15.12 -10.31 -2.17
CA ALA A 666 14.55 -9.29 -1.31
C ALA A 666 13.25 -9.79 -0.64
N PRO A 667 12.92 -9.30 0.58
CA PRO A 667 11.59 -9.51 1.14
C PRO A 667 10.50 -9.07 0.14
N GLY A 668 9.41 -9.83 0.09
CA GLY A 668 8.32 -9.64 -0.87
C GLY A 668 8.55 -10.12 -2.31
N THR A 669 9.79 -10.44 -2.75
CA THR A 669 10.07 -10.93 -4.12
C THR A 669 9.13 -12.06 -4.50
N GLN A 670 8.43 -11.90 -5.64
CA GLN A 670 7.63 -12.95 -6.26
C GLN A 670 8.49 -13.67 -7.32
N PHE A 671 8.19 -14.94 -7.57
CA PHE A 671 8.85 -15.70 -8.62
C PHE A 671 7.91 -16.72 -9.26
N ALA A 672 8.30 -17.20 -10.43
CA ALA A 672 7.65 -18.33 -11.09
C ALA A 672 8.69 -19.29 -11.66
N VAL A 673 8.39 -20.59 -11.60
CA VAL A 673 9.27 -21.64 -12.11
C VAL A 673 8.72 -22.22 -13.40
N ALA A 674 9.62 -22.48 -14.34
CA ALA A 674 9.33 -23.17 -15.58
C ALA A 674 10.27 -24.35 -15.77
N SER A 675 9.77 -25.39 -16.44
CA SER A 675 10.54 -26.57 -16.82
C SER A 675 10.24 -26.96 -18.25
N TRP A 676 11.21 -27.56 -18.93
CA TRP A 676 11.03 -28.27 -20.20
C TRP A 676 12.04 -29.42 -20.33
N SER A 677 11.82 -30.28 -21.33
CA SER A 677 12.62 -31.50 -21.57
C SER A 677 12.68 -32.43 -20.35
N ASP A 678 11.51 -32.88 -19.86
CA ASP A 678 11.40 -33.86 -18.78
C ASP A 678 12.24 -33.51 -17.53
N ASP A 679 12.17 -32.26 -17.04
CA ASP A 679 12.95 -31.69 -15.91
C ASP A 679 14.45 -31.46 -16.11
N GLU A 680 14.99 -31.68 -17.32
CA GLU A 680 16.40 -31.39 -17.59
C GLU A 680 16.74 -29.89 -17.49
N HIS A 681 15.83 -29.03 -17.95
CA HIS A 681 16.03 -27.58 -17.91
C HIS A 681 15.01 -26.91 -16.99
N LEU A 682 15.51 -26.29 -15.93
CA LEU A 682 14.72 -25.49 -15.00
C LEU A 682 15.08 -24.02 -15.11
N ARG A 683 14.07 -23.17 -15.00
CA ARG A 683 14.22 -21.71 -14.94
C ARG A 683 13.40 -21.15 -13.79
N ILE A 684 13.98 -20.18 -13.10
CA ILE A 684 13.28 -19.35 -12.13
C ILE A 684 13.31 -17.92 -12.63
N TYR A 685 12.13 -17.32 -12.75
CA TYR A 685 11.96 -15.92 -13.09
C TYR A 685 11.53 -15.17 -11.84
N TYR A 686 12.31 -14.18 -11.44
CA TYR A 686 12.10 -13.46 -10.19
C TYR A 686 12.47 -11.99 -10.34
N GLN A 687 11.97 -11.16 -9.44
CA GLN A 687 12.31 -9.75 -9.40
C GLN A 687 13.55 -9.51 -8.51
N GLY A 688 14.58 -8.90 -9.09
CA GLY A 688 15.80 -8.49 -8.41
C GLY A 688 15.64 -7.20 -7.59
N SER A 689 16.69 -6.79 -6.89
CA SER A 689 16.68 -5.61 -6.00
C SER A 689 16.53 -4.27 -6.72
N ASN A 690 16.86 -4.20 -8.01
CA ASN A 690 16.63 -3.02 -8.86
C ASN A 690 15.28 -3.10 -9.62
N ASP A 691 14.38 -3.97 -9.18
CA ASP A 691 13.07 -4.26 -9.78
C ASP A 691 13.10 -4.93 -11.17
N SER A 692 14.28 -5.27 -11.69
CA SER A 692 14.43 -6.02 -12.95
C SER A 692 13.89 -7.44 -12.82
N ILE A 693 13.34 -7.99 -13.91
CA ILE A 693 13.03 -9.42 -13.99
C ILE A 693 14.28 -10.16 -14.43
N LEU A 694 14.76 -11.06 -13.58
CA LEU A 694 15.97 -11.86 -13.76
C LEU A 694 15.60 -13.32 -13.99
N GLU A 695 16.48 -14.04 -14.69
CA GLU A 695 16.42 -15.49 -14.88
C GLU A 695 17.52 -16.16 -14.03
N ALA A 696 17.19 -17.25 -13.34
CA ALA A 696 18.16 -18.22 -12.86
C ALA A 696 17.95 -19.54 -13.58
N CYS A 697 19.05 -20.24 -13.90
CA CYS A 697 19.06 -21.39 -14.78
C CYS A 697 19.67 -22.62 -14.09
N GLN A 698 19.08 -23.78 -14.38
CA GLN A 698 19.71 -25.09 -14.20
C GLN A 698 19.47 -25.88 -15.50
N ASP A 699 20.54 -26.46 -16.07
CA ASP A 699 20.49 -27.13 -17.38
C ASP A 699 20.63 -28.65 -17.31
N SER A 700 20.80 -29.18 -16.10
CA SER A 700 20.67 -30.59 -15.78
C SER A 700 20.50 -30.76 -14.27
N PRO A 701 19.86 -31.85 -13.78
CA PRO A 701 19.75 -32.13 -12.36
C PRO A 701 21.09 -32.28 -11.63
N GLN A 702 22.20 -32.45 -12.36
CA GLN A 702 23.55 -32.55 -11.78
C GLN A 702 24.31 -31.20 -11.78
N THR A 703 23.72 -30.15 -12.34
CA THR A 703 24.34 -28.82 -12.43
C THR A 703 23.84 -27.91 -11.31
N SER A 704 24.72 -27.04 -10.81
CA SER A 704 24.33 -25.98 -9.87
C SER A 704 23.52 -24.90 -10.59
N TRP A 705 22.71 -24.15 -9.84
CA TRP A 705 22.06 -22.96 -10.40
C TRP A 705 23.09 -21.89 -10.76
N TYR A 706 22.82 -21.15 -11.82
CA TYR A 706 23.61 -20.01 -12.23
C TYR A 706 22.70 -18.87 -12.73
N GLU A 707 23.23 -17.65 -12.71
CA GLU A 707 22.52 -16.46 -13.21
C GLU A 707 22.33 -16.55 -14.74
N GLY A 708 21.08 -16.39 -15.18
CA GLY A 708 20.68 -16.33 -16.58
C GLY A 708 20.58 -14.89 -17.09
N ASP A 709 19.72 -14.69 -18.08
CA ASP A 709 19.53 -13.39 -18.71
C ASP A 709 18.71 -12.41 -17.84
N THR A 710 18.94 -11.11 -18.02
CA THR A 710 17.98 -10.08 -17.59
C THR A 710 16.82 -10.06 -18.59
N VAL A 711 15.64 -10.50 -18.15
CA VAL A 711 14.42 -10.54 -18.98
C VAL A 711 13.92 -9.13 -19.25
N ALA A 712 13.95 -8.25 -18.25
CA ALA A 712 13.52 -6.85 -18.35
C ALA A 712 14.18 -5.99 -17.27
N HIS A 713 14.61 -4.77 -17.65
CA HIS A 713 15.23 -3.82 -16.72
C HIS A 713 14.17 -3.01 -15.95
N GLY A 714 14.35 -2.89 -14.63
CA GLY A 714 13.46 -2.14 -13.74
C GLY A 714 13.59 -0.62 -13.80
N ILE A 715 14.73 -0.12 -14.30
CA ILE A 715 15.07 1.31 -14.45
C ILE A 715 15.74 1.56 -15.81
N ASP A 716 15.92 2.83 -16.20
CA ASP A 716 16.67 3.19 -17.41
C ASP A 716 18.19 3.00 -17.21
N ALA A 717 18.87 2.42 -18.19
CA ALA A 717 20.32 2.17 -18.15
C ALA A 717 21.19 3.44 -18.17
N ALA A 718 20.59 4.62 -18.35
CA ALA A 718 21.28 5.91 -18.25
C ALA A 718 21.34 6.46 -16.81
N ASP A 719 20.63 5.80 -15.89
CA ASP A 719 20.54 6.16 -14.47
C ASP A 719 21.25 5.11 -13.56
N GLU A 720 21.87 4.08 -14.15
CA GLU A 720 22.91 3.23 -13.52
C GLU A 720 24.29 3.90 -13.61
#